data_AF-A0A1R2APD4-F1
#
_entry.id   AF-A0A1R2APD4-F1
#
_cell.length_a   1.000
_cell.length_b   1.000
_cell.length_c   1.000
_cell.angle_alpha   90.00
_cell.angle_beta   90.00
_cell.angle_gamma   90.00
#
_symmetry.space_group_name_H-M   'P 1'
#
loop_
_entity.id
_entity.type
_entity.pdbx_description
1 polymer ?
#
loop_
_entity_poly.entity_id
_entity_poly.type
_entity_poly.pdbx_seq_one_letter_code
_entity_poly.pdbx_strand_id
1 'polypeptide(L)'
;MEDQTFYEDTDTKFSKFIKPQTIEKPSKITRRMSMKFGSEVFMVIGAIDLCNVESAKSLALQQWFIQQNEEFVKSGDLIRLCLEKGFMAFAQDLVKAGYFLPSDILIKAIKKSKHEAVRNIITGKFYPQTGFELEYWYLLHKGLYAYAEIMRIAEPQLQVFQIEEHNYDQEVEILEIALKRSLERGYDDFACIIMKINPMVVNAEMIRIAMDQKNMDFLRRIWTGNQEDNFAFNRIKRMQISRIWNNLNVKTDGFRKQEVANIMKIGNIIRSLLTREYIQEARKVITWPEAADDKDILKVCVEMGEEEIGRDVIAKRTRDVTQEDFKYCLSQKFYWLALDMLKWNEPLRYLYNKDAQKEIVELLRNGSTCYFAAEMFARIEPSLWDSSNTETVCEIVNLTMKKNFEFYKCPHPMLFLVLMAEFLLKISHVNIYHATLCRETANSLILLAKCVEDNIDEENELKYFMLCQDTQCRTVLTIIAMNNFFSLLENNDVGSIVNNMWIGDRKNEGIINASTLYTSFFAPDGSERKLIFFNNMDSRQAYMFQYDQLVSSCKLRFFGQMISIAFLVFFYSMMVELAHVENTLDNFAAGKNTQVFLRLSQIWIVGIFLEKVITIIFCAVTKRKIIKDVWLFIDFFMFVMMIFLMAGVNQYYAGDGKWLNFISSSDFNALMHAVVLCLVWLKLFSILTITESYGPLLRIMYIMTIDMMTFLLVYFSALFIGAVIMTTLFCGLTTSDKFSNFGTSFQTLYRIGLGDFKITDYTNYLAFGAVLESLLVVLTNIMLFNILIAILTVTYERENEGEESKYRSTLIKAYYKWRWDDNYGLLILMPSPITIFITTVLPLLLGVRNSSRITNLFSKLFFLLFVLPMFCYFASVSAIFIPLVYLTSLDAFAKGGVKTLKPVTILREQMGPNDTESDDDDDVDGVNLGKENQKVKAFSIRRAVIWVLVGGIVTGIAYLRDLLDFWKIIFKDTRVNAFSQIEEEGNIYSNEAFINNVQETLMCFDKDEITVDEVSERYVSIDNSSLSSIVLADKNLMEKRKESIVRFFENMSFSRKWKKIKRKDIIEMLPHKNYYSENYIFRAKHIRVVWIAKALKSFRKTIANINIKGVDIPKFAIMNETYQVRRVMISSKNAKVHLNVMEKNLKMIEEKLEEARKKESQKYSSLHY
;
A
#
# COMPACT_ATOMS: atom_id res chain seq x y z
N MET A 1 -31.76 -66.07 -56.97
CA MET A 1 -30.73 -66.98 -56.46
C MET A 1 -30.61 -66.72 -54.98
N GLU A 2 -30.98 -67.60 -54.09
CA GLU A 2 -31.67 -68.88 -54.17
C GLU A 2 -32.04 -69.20 -52.72
N ASP A 3 -33.19 -69.83 -52.57
CA ASP A 3 -33.72 -70.39 -51.34
C ASP A 3 -32.74 -71.39 -50.69
N GLN A 4 -32.79 -71.56 -49.36
CA GLN A 4 -33.45 -72.74 -48.78
C GLN A 4 -33.36 -72.80 -47.25
N THR A 5 -34.29 -73.57 -46.73
CA THR A 5 -34.98 -73.56 -45.43
C THR A 5 -34.51 -74.65 -44.45
N PHE A 6 -35.05 -74.55 -43.21
CA PHE A 6 -35.43 -75.61 -42.24
C PHE A 6 -34.41 -76.09 -41.16
N TYR A 7 -34.66 -75.80 -39.87
CA TYR A 7 -35.42 -76.67 -38.92
C TYR A 7 -35.50 -76.08 -37.47
N GLU A 8 -36.64 -76.41 -36.86
CA GLU A 8 -37.25 -76.31 -35.51
C GLU A 8 -36.47 -76.13 -34.17
N ASP A 9 -37.17 -75.40 -33.29
CA ASP A 9 -37.54 -75.58 -31.87
C ASP A 9 -36.61 -75.53 -30.63
N THR A 10 -37.12 -74.70 -29.70
CA THR A 10 -37.17 -74.75 -28.23
C THR A 10 -35.98 -74.32 -27.34
N ASP A 11 -36.30 -73.29 -26.54
CA ASP A 11 -35.89 -73.01 -25.16
C ASP A 11 -34.39 -72.94 -24.78
N THR A 12 -33.87 -71.71 -24.65
CA THR A 12 -33.61 -71.07 -23.34
C THR A 12 -32.80 -69.76 -23.47
N LYS A 13 -33.20 -68.76 -22.68
CA LYS A 13 -32.43 -67.59 -22.19
C LYS A 13 -31.95 -66.55 -23.21
N PHE A 14 -32.84 -65.59 -23.47
CA PHE A 14 -32.49 -64.26 -23.96
C PHE A 14 -31.52 -63.53 -23.01
N SER A 15 -30.28 -63.37 -23.44
CA SER A 15 -29.42 -62.28 -22.97
C SER A 15 -28.71 -61.64 -24.16
N LYS A 16 -28.81 -60.30 -24.22
CA LYS A 16 -27.99 -59.36 -25.01
C LYS A 16 -28.11 -59.40 -26.54
N PHE A 17 -28.94 -58.51 -27.08
CA PHE A 17 -28.56 -57.51 -28.11
C PHE A 17 -29.69 -56.47 -28.25
N ILE A 18 -29.71 -55.48 -27.34
CA ILE A 18 -30.31 -54.17 -27.60
C ILE A 18 -29.17 -53.17 -27.46
N LYS A 19 -28.83 -52.48 -28.55
CA LYS A 19 -27.91 -51.34 -28.52
C LYS A 19 -28.43 -50.33 -27.49
N PRO A 20 -27.61 -49.82 -26.55
CA PRO A 20 -28.08 -48.81 -25.63
C PRO A 20 -28.49 -47.58 -26.43
N GLN A 21 -29.75 -47.16 -26.31
CA GLN A 21 -30.11 -45.79 -26.63
C GLN A 21 -29.14 -44.90 -25.87
N THR A 22 -28.44 -44.03 -26.59
CA THR A 22 -27.61 -42.98 -26.02
C THR A 22 -28.46 -42.20 -25.03
N ILE A 23 -28.18 -42.38 -23.74
CA ILE A 23 -28.76 -41.58 -22.66
C ILE A 23 -28.34 -40.14 -22.96
N GLU A 24 -29.28 -39.32 -23.42
CA GLU A 24 -29.06 -37.88 -23.57
C GLU A 24 -28.59 -37.36 -22.21
N LYS A 25 -27.45 -36.66 -22.21
CA LYS A 25 -26.93 -36.04 -21.00
C LYS A 25 -28.03 -35.13 -20.43
N PRO A 26 -28.34 -35.20 -19.12
CA PRO A 26 -29.36 -34.35 -18.51
C PRO A 26 -29.05 -32.89 -18.83
N SER A 27 -30.09 -32.11 -19.13
CA SER A 27 -29.92 -30.72 -19.53
C SER A 27 -29.13 -29.95 -18.46
N LYS A 28 -28.38 -28.91 -18.84
CA LYS A 28 -27.65 -28.04 -17.89
C LYS A 28 -28.57 -27.49 -16.78
N ILE A 29 -29.86 -27.35 -17.06
CA ILE A 29 -30.88 -26.89 -16.12
C ILE A 29 -31.16 -27.99 -15.09
N THR A 30 -31.38 -29.23 -15.53
CA THR A 30 -31.61 -30.40 -14.68
C THR A 30 -30.44 -30.63 -13.69
N ARG A 31 -29.19 -30.40 -14.12
CA ARG A 31 -27.99 -30.52 -13.26
C ARG A 31 -27.79 -29.36 -12.28
N ARG A 32 -28.23 -28.14 -12.62
CA ARG A 32 -28.19 -26.99 -11.70
C ARG A 32 -29.26 -27.10 -10.62
N MET A 33 -30.46 -27.56 -10.99
CA MET A 33 -31.56 -27.72 -10.02
C MET A 33 -31.33 -28.89 -9.07
N SER A 34 -30.67 -29.98 -9.51
CA SER A 34 -30.35 -31.12 -8.64
C SER A 34 -29.38 -30.79 -7.52
N MET A 35 -28.46 -29.83 -7.72
CA MET A 35 -27.54 -29.38 -6.67
C MET A 35 -28.23 -28.47 -5.65
N LYS A 36 -29.33 -27.81 -6.03
CA LYS A 36 -30.01 -26.82 -5.17
C LYS A 36 -31.17 -27.42 -4.36
N PHE A 37 -31.95 -28.36 -4.92
CA PHE A 37 -33.24 -28.75 -4.35
C PHE A 37 -33.41 -30.26 -4.05
N GLY A 38 -32.32 -31.03 -3.99
CA GLY A 38 -32.36 -32.45 -3.59
C GLY A 38 -32.76 -33.44 -4.71
N SER A 39 -32.74 -34.75 -4.39
CA SER A 39 -32.91 -35.84 -5.36
C SER A 39 -34.34 -36.06 -5.84
N GLU A 40 -35.35 -35.68 -5.05
CA GLU A 40 -36.77 -35.90 -5.37
C GLU A 40 -37.26 -34.90 -6.42
N VAL A 41 -36.85 -33.63 -6.31
CA VAL A 41 -37.08 -32.60 -7.32
C VAL A 41 -36.44 -33.00 -8.65
N PHE A 42 -35.27 -33.65 -8.62
CA PHE A 42 -34.63 -34.19 -9.81
C PHE A 42 -35.46 -35.29 -10.49
N MET A 43 -36.10 -36.17 -9.72
CA MET A 43 -36.99 -37.21 -10.28
C MET A 43 -38.22 -36.59 -10.98
N VAL A 44 -38.82 -35.56 -10.38
CA VAL A 44 -39.98 -34.87 -10.96
C VAL A 44 -39.60 -34.13 -12.25
N ILE A 45 -38.51 -33.36 -12.24
CA ILE A 45 -38.02 -32.65 -13.44
C ILE A 45 -37.62 -33.65 -14.53
N GLY A 46 -36.91 -34.72 -14.15
CA GLY A 46 -36.50 -35.79 -15.06
C GLY A 46 -37.68 -36.51 -15.70
N ALA A 47 -38.74 -36.78 -14.94
CA ALA A 47 -39.96 -37.39 -15.47
C ALA A 47 -40.67 -36.49 -16.50
N ILE A 48 -40.68 -35.17 -16.30
CA ILE A 48 -41.23 -34.21 -17.28
C ILE A 48 -40.34 -34.11 -18.52
N ASP A 49 -39.01 -34.09 -18.34
CA ASP A 49 -38.06 -34.07 -19.46
C ASP A 49 -38.21 -35.32 -20.36
N LEU A 50 -38.53 -36.47 -19.75
CA LEU A 50 -38.84 -37.75 -20.40
C LEU A 50 -40.31 -37.87 -20.88
N CYS A 51 -41.10 -36.81 -20.78
CA CYS A 51 -42.52 -36.78 -21.15
C CYS A 51 -43.42 -37.79 -20.37
N ASN A 52 -43.01 -38.26 -19.20
CA ASN A 52 -43.78 -39.14 -18.32
C ASN A 52 -44.57 -38.32 -17.29
N VAL A 53 -45.66 -37.70 -17.76
CA VAL A 53 -46.47 -36.76 -16.97
C VAL A 53 -47.14 -37.44 -15.77
N GLU A 54 -47.57 -38.69 -15.89
CA GLU A 54 -48.25 -39.41 -14.79
C GLU A 54 -47.31 -39.64 -13.60
N SER A 55 -46.06 -40.02 -13.86
CA SER A 55 -45.06 -40.20 -12.80
C SER A 55 -44.72 -38.88 -12.14
N ALA A 56 -44.53 -37.81 -12.92
CA ALA A 56 -44.30 -36.47 -12.38
C ALA A 56 -45.50 -35.97 -11.55
N LYS A 57 -46.72 -36.23 -12.01
CA LYS A 57 -47.97 -35.84 -11.35
C LYS A 57 -48.18 -36.59 -10.03
N SER A 58 -47.87 -37.88 -10.00
CA SER A 58 -47.99 -38.72 -8.80
C SER A 58 -47.10 -38.29 -7.64
N LEU A 59 -45.96 -37.64 -7.95
CA LEU A 59 -44.99 -37.14 -6.99
C LEU A 59 -45.19 -35.66 -6.66
N ALA A 60 -45.32 -34.80 -7.68
CA ALA A 60 -45.37 -33.34 -7.51
C ALA A 60 -46.65 -32.85 -6.80
N LEU A 61 -47.77 -33.56 -6.94
CA LEU A 61 -49.03 -33.17 -6.29
C LEU A 61 -49.16 -33.70 -4.86
N GLN A 62 -48.18 -34.46 -4.36
CA GLN A 62 -48.23 -34.97 -2.99
C GLN A 62 -48.00 -33.84 -1.98
N GLN A 63 -48.85 -33.78 -0.95
CA GLN A 63 -48.77 -32.76 0.10
C GLN A 63 -47.38 -32.70 0.76
N TRP A 64 -46.77 -33.87 0.99
CA TRP A 64 -45.45 -33.98 1.61
C TRP A 64 -44.34 -33.38 0.73
N PHE A 65 -44.43 -33.56 -0.60
CA PHE A 65 -43.45 -33.03 -1.55
C PHE A 65 -43.49 -31.51 -1.58
N ILE A 66 -44.70 -30.95 -1.58
CA ILE A 66 -44.95 -29.50 -1.57
C ILE A 66 -44.41 -28.86 -0.28
N GLN A 67 -44.62 -29.52 0.86
CA GLN A 67 -44.15 -29.04 2.17
C GLN A 67 -42.62 -29.12 2.31
N GLN A 68 -41.99 -30.19 1.83
CA GLN A 68 -40.53 -30.36 1.95
C GLN A 68 -39.75 -29.47 0.97
N ASN A 69 -40.35 -29.11 -0.17
CA ASN A 69 -39.67 -28.39 -1.25
C ASN A 69 -40.30 -27.00 -1.50
N GLU A 70 -40.65 -26.28 -0.44
CA GLU A 70 -41.36 -25.00 -0.51
C GLU A 70 -40.65 -23.97 -1.41
N GLU A 71 -39.32 -23.89 -1.36
CA GLU A 71 -38.52 -22.98 -2.20
C GLU A 71 -38.63 -23.32 -3.70
N PHE A 72 -38.71 -24.61 -4.05
CA PHE A 72 -38.90 -25.08 -5.43
C PHE A 72 -40.34 -24.84 -5.91
N VAL A 73 -41.33 -25.08 -5.05
CA VAL A 73 -42.75 -24.79 -5.34
C VAL A 73 -42.95 -23.29 -5.59
N LYS A 74 -42.28 -22.44 -4.80
CA LYS A 74 -42.29 -20.97 -4.96
C LYS A 74 -41.54 -20.48 -6.21
N SER A 75 -40.61 -21.26 -6.77
CA SER A 75 -39.84 -20.82 -7.94
C SER A 75 -40.67 -20.82 -9.23
N GLY A 76 -41.71 -21.66 -9.30
CA GLY A 76 -42.56 -21.82 -10.49
C GLY A 76 -41.85 -22.43 -11.71
N ASP A 77 -40.63 -22.93 -11.53
CA ASP A 77 -39.83 -23.52 -12.63
C ASP A 77 -40.47 -24.80 -13.19
N LEU A 78 -41.19 -25.54 -12.35
CA LEU A 78 -41.91 -26.75 -12.76
C LEU A 78 -43.05 -26.45 -13.73
N ILE A 79 -43.88 -25.46 -13.39
CA ILE A 79 -44.98 -24.99 -14.26
C ILE A 79 -44.40 -24.52 -15.59
N ARG A 80 -43.31 -23.74 -15.55
CA ARG A 80 -42.61 -23.29 -16.75
C ARG A 80 -42.17 -24.46 -17.63
N LEU A 81 -41.55 -25.49 -17.05
CA LEU A 81 -41.10 -26.67 -17.79
C LEU A 81 -42.28 -27.41 -18.43
N CYS A 82 -43.39 -27.58 -17.69
CA CYS A 82 -44.61 -28.19 -18.22
C CYS A 82 -45.17 -27.40 -19.42
N LEU A 83 -45.20 -26.08 -19.35
CA LEU A 83 -45.68 -25.21 -20.44
C LEU A 83 -44.75 -25.21 -21.65
N GLU A 84 -43.43 -25.26 -21.41
CA GLU A 84 -42.43 -25.41 -22.48
C GLU A 84 -42.52 -26.78 -23.19
N LYS A 85 -43.05 -27.81 -22.53
CA LYS A 85 -43.24 -29.18 -23.07
C LYS A 85 -44.67 -29.47 -23.56
N GLY A 86 -45.61 -28.53 -23.44
CA GLY A 86 -46.99 -28.70 -23.89
C GLY A 86 -47.95 -29.37 -22.89
N PHE A 87 -47.52 -29.62 -21.65
CA PHE A 87 -48.34 -30.28 -20.62
C PHE A 87 -49.23 -29.29 -19.86
N MET A 88 -50.17 -28.65 -20.55
CA MET A 88 -51.04 -27.60 -19.99
C MET A 88 -51.94 -28.10 -18.84
N ALA A 89 -52.56 -29.27 -18.98
CA ALA A 89 -53.43 -29.82 -17.95
C ALA A 89 -52.66 -30.06 -16.64
N PHE A 90 -51.42 -30.56 -16.74
CA PHE A 90 -50.59 -30.78 -15.57
C PHE A 90 -50.12 -29.46 -14.94
N ALA A 91 -49.77 -28.46 -15.74
CA ALA A 91 -49.47 -27.12 -15.22
C ALA A 91 -50.66 -26.51 -14.46
N GLN A 92 -51.89 -26.71 -14.94
CA GLN A 92 -53.12 -26.29 -14.24
C GLN A 92 -53.30 -27.02 -12.90
N ASP A 93 -53.03 -28.32 -12.86
CA ASP A 93 -53.09 -29.11 -11.64
C ASP A 93 -52.03 -28.68 -10.62
N LEU A 94 -50.83 -28.33 -11.07
CA LEU A 94 -49.77 -27.77 -10.22
C LEU A 94 -50.19 -26.43 -9.61
N VAL A 95 -50.75 -25.50 -10.41
CA VAL A 95 -51.25 -24.22 -9.88
C VAL A 95 -52.36 -24.45 -8.85
N LYS A 96 -53.29 -25.38 -9.10
CA LYS A 96 -54.35 -25.76 -8.13
C LYS A 96 -53.79 -26.37 -6.85
N ALA A 97 -52.66 -27.07 -6.93
CA ALA A 97 -51.96 -27.64 -5.79
C ALA A 97 -51.10 -26.62 -5.01
N GLY A 98 -51.09 -25.34 -5.41
CA GLY A 98 -50.40 -24.28 -4.70
C GLY A 98 -49.01 -23.93 -5.23
N TYR A 99 -48.63 -24.44 -6.42
CA TYR A 99 -47.40 -23.98 -7.08
C TYR A 99 -47.52 -22.53 -7.51
N PHE A 100 -46.49 -21.73 -7.23
CA PHE A 100 -46.48 -20.32 -7.55
C PHE A 100 -46.35 -20.13 -9.07
N LEU A 101 -47.33 -19.48 -9.69
CA LEU A 101 -47.26 -19.06 -11.09
C LEU A 101 -46.43 -17.77 -11.17
N PRO A 102 -45.23 -17.79 -11.77
CA PRO A 102 -44.43 -16.58 -11.90
C PRO A 102 -45.18 -15.57 -12.78
N SER A 103 -45.35 -14.34 -12.27
CA SER A 103 -46.00 -13.25 -13.02
C SER A 103 -45.26 -12.88 -14.31
N ASP A 104 -44.00 -13.32 -14.45
CA ASP A 104 -43.10 -13.01 -15.55
C ASP A 104 -42.94 -14.15 -16.57
N ILE A 105 -43.72 -15.21 -16.44
CA ILE A 105 -43.57 -16.45 -17.21
C ILE A 105 -43.75 -16.23 -18.73
N LEU A 106 -44.73 -15.41 -19.12
CA LEU A 106 -45.00 -15.06 -20.52
C LEU A 106 -43.88 -14.18 -21.09
N ILE A 107 -43.45 -13.16 -20.34
CA ILE A 107 -42.33 -12.28 -20.72
C ILE A 107 -41.04 -13.10 -20.94
N LYS A 108 -40.73 -14.02 -20.02
CA LYS A 108 -39.59 -14.94 -20.14
C LYS A 108 -39.69 -15.86 -21.36
N ALA A 109 -40.89 -16.33 -21.71
CA ALA A 109 -41.11 -17.17 -22.88
C ALA A 109 -40.93 -16.37 -24.18
N ILE A 110 -41.42 -15.13 -24.24
CA ILE A 110 -41.26 -14.21 -25.37
C ILE A 110 -39.78 -13.84 -25.56
N LYS A 111 -39.06 -13.48 -24.48
CA LYS A 111 -37.63 -13.12 -24.53
C LYS A 111 -36.74 -14.27 -25.03
N LYS A 112 -37.16 -15.52 -24.81
CA LYS A 112 -36.48 -16.74 -25.31
C LYS A 112 -36.95 -17.19 -26.70
N SER A 113 -37.91 -16.49 -27.31
CA SER A 113 -38.49 -16.83 -28.62
C SER A 113 -39.04 -18.27 -28.71
N LYS A 114 -39.58 -18.81 -27.61
CA LYS A 114 -40.19 -20.15 -27.57
C LYS A 114 -41.67 -20.08 -27.93
N HIS A 115 -41.98 -20.13 -29.23
CA HIS A 115 -43.35 -19.95 -29.74
C HIS A 115 -44.38 -20.94 -29.13
N GLU A 116 -44.00 -22.21 -28.93
CA GLU A 116 -44.89 -23.21 -28.31
C GLU A 116 -45.22 -22.88 -26.86
N ALA A 117 -44.23 -22.45 -26.08
CA ALA A 117 -44.44 -22.04 -24.70
C ALA A 117 -45.34 -20.80 -24.62
N VAL A 118 -45.12 -19.81 -25.50
CA VAL A 118 -45.97 -18.61 -25.59
C VAL A 118 -47.41 -18.99 -25.93
N ARG A 119 -47.61 -19.87 -26.93
CA ARG A 119 -48.93 -20.39 -27.29
C ARG A 119 -49.62 -21.04 -26.09
N ASN A 120 -48.95 -22.00 -25.44
CA ASN A 120 -49.49 -22.77 -24.32
C ASN A 120 -49.80 -21.89 -23.11
N ILE A 121 -48.96 -20.90 -22.82
CA ILE A 121 -49.19 -19.92 -21.76
C ILE A 121 -50.45 -19.11 -22.03
N ILE A 122 -50.62 -18.60 -23.25
CA ILE A 122 -51.77 -17.75 -23.63
C ILE A 122 -53.06 -18.59 -23.68
N THR A 123 -53.06 -19.74 -24.35
CA THR A 123 -54.25 -20.59 -24.47
C THR A 123 -54.68 -21.17 -23.13
N GLY A 124 -53.72 -21.46 -22.25
CA GLY A 124 -53.98 -21.97 -20.90
C GLY A 124 -54.26 -20.90 -19.86
N LYS A 125 -54.24 -19.61 -20.23
CA LYS A 125 -54.36 -18.45 -19.33
C LYS A 125 -53.36 -18.45 -18.16
N PHE A 126 -52.13 -18.91 -18.40
CA PHE A 126 -51.04 -18.94 -17.40
C PHE A 126 -50.29 -17.60 -17.32
N TYR A 127 -51.03 -16.51 -17.20
CA TYR A 127 -50.50 -15.17 -16.97
C TYR A 127 -51.34 -14.49 -15.89
N PRO A 128 -50.78 -13.51 -15.15
CA PRO A 128 -51.52 -12.83 -14.10
C PRO A 128 -52.76 -12.13 -14.67
N GLN A 129 -53.89 -12.24 -13.96
CA GLN A 129 -55.17 -11.60 -14.35
C GLN A 129 -55.11 -10.06 -14.32
N THR A 130 -54.04 -9.49 -13.77
CA THR A 130 -53.79 -8.06 -13.70
C THR A 130 -52.44 -7.70 -14.30
N GLY A 131 -52.41 -6.67 -15.16
CA GLY A 131 -51.17 -6.14 -15.74
C GLY A 131 -50.69 -6.83 -17.02
N PHE A 132 -51.57 -7.54 -17.73
CA PHE A 132 -51.25 -8.27 -18.97
C PHE A 132 -51.08 -7.35 -20.20
N GLU A 133 -51.33 -6.05 -20.06
CA GLU A 133 -51.15 -5.03 -21.09
C GLU A 133 -49.68 -4.90 -21.51
N LEU A 134 -48.74 -5.11 -20.57
CA LEU A 134 -47.32 -5.14 -20.85
C LEU A 134 -46.93 -6.33 -21.73
N GLU A 135 -47.44 -7.52 -21.41
CA GLU A 135 -47.21 -8.75 -22.18
C GLU A 135 -47.81 -8.65 -23.57
N TYR A 136 -49.03 -8.12 -23.69
CA TYR A 136 -49.68 -7.88 -24.96
C TYR A 136 -48.89 -6.90 -25.83
N TRP A 137 -48.47 -5.76 -25.28
CA TRP A 137 -47.57 -4.84 -25.98
C TRP A 137 -46.25 -5.50 -26.38
N TYR A 138 -45.65 -6.32 -25.50
CA TYR A 138 -44.38 -6.98 -25.80
C TYR A 138 -44.49 -8.04 -26.91
N LEU A 139 -45.63 -8.73 -27.01
CA LEU A 139 -45.95 -9.61 -28.14
C LEU A 139 -45.99 -8.82 -29.45
N LEU A 140 -46.66 -7.67 -29.48
CA LEU A 140 -46.71 -6.78 -30.64
C LEU A 140 -45.31 -6.30 -31.02
N HIS A 141 -44.53 -5.80 -30.05
CA HIS A 141 -43.16 -5.33 -30.27
C HIS A 141 -42.21 -6.41 -30.81
N LYS A 142 -42.45 -7.69 -30.48
CA LYS A 142 -41.67 -8.83 -30.99
C LYS A 142 -42.20 -9.42 -32.30
N GLY A 143 -43.23 -8.83 -32.89
CA GLY A 143 -43.84 -9.30 -34.15
C GLY A 143 -44.66 -10.59 -33.99
N LEU A 144 -45.12 -10.90 -32.78
CA LEU A 144 -45.90 -12.09 -32.45
C LEU A 144 -47.42 -11.82 -32.54
N TYR A 145 -47.87 -11.21 -33.64
CA TYR A 145 -49.23 -10.68 -33.81
C TYR A 145 -50.34 -11.72 -33.62
N ALA A 146 -50.16 -12.94 -34.16
CA ALA A 146 -51.13 -14.02 -34.00
C ALA A 146 -51.39 -14.38 -32.53
N TYR A 147 -50.36 -14.33 -31.69
CA TYR A 147 -50.47 -14.60 -30.25
C TYR A 147 -51.07 -13.42 -29.48
N ALA A 148 -50.72 -12.19 -29.88
CA ALA A 148 -51.35 -10.98 -29.35
C ALA A 148 -52.86 -10.97 -29.63
N GLU A 149 -53.29 -11.35 -30.84
CA GLU A 149 -54.70 -11.40 -31.21
C GLU A 149 -55.47 -12.47 -30.41
N ILE A 150 -54.89 -13.65 -30.21
CA ILE A 150 -55.48 -14.68 -29.33
C ILE A 150 -55.66 -14.13 -27.90
N MET A 151 -54.65 -13.41 -27.40
CA MET A 151 -54.70 -12.80 -26.07
C MET A 151 -55.74 -11.68 -25.98
N ARG A 152 -55.90 -10.88 -27.04
CA ARG A 152 -56.91 -9.82 -27.16
C ARG A 152 -58.34 -10.36 -27.16
N ILE A 153 -58.56 -11.48 -27.86
CA ILE A 153 -59.86 -12.18 -27.87
C ILE A 153 -60.15 -12.78 -26.48
N ALA A 154 -59.13 -13.35 -25.84
CA ALA A 154 -59.27 -14.03 -24.55
C ALA A 154 -59.54 -13.08 -23.37
N GLU A 155 -59.10 -11.82 -23.45
CA GLU A 155 -59.22 -10.83 -22.38
C GLU A 155 -60.04 -9.59 -22.82
N PRO A 156 -61.27 -9.41 -22.30
CA PRO A 156 -62.17 -8.31 -22.71
C PRO A 156 -61.56 -6.91 -22.56
N GLN A 157 -60.66 -6.71 -21.60
CA GLN A 157 -60.03 -5.41 -21.34
C GLN A 157 -59.07 -4.98 -22.46
N LEU A 158 -58.51 -5.93 -23.22
CA LEU A 158 -57.63 -5.64 -24.37
C LEU A 158 -58.41 -5.33 -25.65
N GLN A 159 -59.71 -5.64 -25.70
CA GLN A 159 -60.53 -5.42 -26.90
C GLN A 159 -60.71 -3.93 -27.23
N VAL A 160 -60.44 -3.05 -26.27
CA VAL A 160 -60.45 -1.58 -26.42
C VAL A 160 -59.33 -1.11 -27.37
N PHE A 161 -58.23 -1.84 -27.50
CA PHE A 161 -57.10 -1.50 -28.35
C PHE A 161 -57.29 -2.12 -29.76
N GLN A 162 -57.75 -1.34 -30.73
CA GLN A 162 -57.85 -1.73 -32.14
C GLN A 162 -56.55 -1.42 -32.88
N ILE A 163 -55.53 -2.24 -32.66
CA ILE A 163 -54.20 -1.98 -33.20
C ILE A 163 -54.05 -2.60 -34.58
N GLU A 164 -53.88 -1.76 -35.60
CA GLU A 164 -53.44 -2.21 -36.93
C GLU A 164 -51.97 -2.70 -36.85
N GLU A 165 -51.63 -3.78 -37.58
CA GLU A 165 -50.33 -4.48 -37.52
C GLU A 165 -49.08 -3.59 -37.71
N HIS A 166 -49.23 -2.34 -38.14
CA HIS A 166 -48.14 -1.41 -38.43
C HIS A 166 -48.13 -0.12 -37.59
N ASN A 167 -49.09 0.08 -36.66
CA ASN A 167 -49.21 1.37 -35.96
C ASN A 167 -49.19 1.32 -34.42
N TYR A 168 -48.81 0.19 -33.83
CA TYR A 168 -48.78 0.01 -32.37
C TYR A 168 -47.79 0.93 -31.64
N ASP A 169 -46.75 1.42 -32.32
CA ASP A 169 -45.79 2.39 -31.77
C ASP A 169 -46.38 3.82 -31.67
N GLN A 170 -47.52 4.08 -32.31
CA GLN A 170 -48.19 5.40 -32.31
C GLN A 170 -49.32 5.52 -31.29
N GLU A 171 -49.88 4.40 -30.80
CA GLU A 171 -50.93 4.43 -29.77
C GLU A 171 -50.34 4.76 -28.38
N VAL A 172 -50.51 6.00 -27.95
CA VAL A 172 -49.95 6.51 -26.68
C VAL A 172 -50.54 5.80 -25.46
N GLU A 173 -51.83 5.46 -25.48
CA GLU A 173 -52.54 4.89 -24.33
C GLU A 173 -51.99 3.51 -23.93
N ILE A 174 -51.76 2.62 -24.91
CA ILE A 174 -51.24 1.29 -24.61
C ILE A 174 -49.79 1.33 -24.14
N LEU A 175 -48.98 2.22 -24.73
CA LEU A 175 -47.60 2.44 -24.31
C LEU A 175 -47.55 3.02 -22.89
N GLU A 176 -48.49 3.89 -22.51
CA GLU A 176 -48.58 4.46 -21.15
C GLU A 176 -48.93 3.42 -20.11
N ILE A 177 -49.93 2.58 -20.39
CA ILE A 177 -50.30 1.48 -19.50
C ILE A 177 -49.16 0.46 -19.41
N ALA A 178 -48.57 0.06 -20.54
CA ALA A 178 -47.45 -0.86 -20.57
C ALA A 178 -46.24 -0.31 -19.80
N LEU A 179 -45.92 0.99 -19.97
CA LEU A 179 -44.84 1.64 -19.23
C LEU A 179 -45.13 1.61 -17.73
N LYS A 180 -46.34 2.01 -17.31
CA LYS A 180 -46.75 1.98 -15.91
C LYS A 180 -46.58 0.60 -15.30
N ARG A 181 -47.13 -0.42 -15.96
CA ARG A 181 -47.04 -1.83 -15.50
C ARG A 181 -45.60 -2.35 -15.49
N SER A 182 -44.78 -1.96 -16.46
CA SER A 182 -43.36 -2.32 -16.47
C SER A 182 -42.62 -1.75 -15.27
N LEU A 183 -42.90 -0.49 -14.91
CA LEU A 183 -42.29 0.17 -13.76
C LEU A 183 -42.82 -0.41 -12.44
N GLU A 184 -44.13 -0.61 -12.29
CA GLU A 184 -44.75 -1.24 -11.11
C GLU A 184 -44.19 -2.62 -10.80
N ARG A 185 -43.79 -3.39 -11.82
CA ARG A 185 -43.23 -4.73 -11.69
C ARG A 185 -41.69 -4.77 -11.60
N GLY A 186 -41.01 -3.62 -11.65
CA GLY A 186 -39.54 -3.55 -11.61
C GLY A 186 -38.84 -4.00 -12.90
N TYR A 187 -39.52 -3.98 -14.05
CA TYR A 187 -38.99 -4.37 -15.35
C TYR A 187 -38.31 -3.20 -16.07
N ASP A 188 -37.18 -2.77 -15.51
CA ASP A 188 -36.41 -1.61 -15.95
C ASP A 188 -36.01 -1.65 -17.45
N ASP A 189 -35.58 -2.83 -17.93
CA ASP A 189 -35.25 -3.09 -19.34
C ASP A 189 -36.42 -2.74 -20.28
N PHE A 190 -37.65 -3.08 -19.88
CA PHE A 190 -38.84 -2.89 -20.69
C PHE A 190 -39.28 -1.43 -20.68
N ALA A 191 -39.27 -0.79 -19.51
CA ALA A 191 -39.54 0.63 -19.39
C ALA A 191 -38.59 1.46 -20.27
N CYS A 192 -37.32 1.08 -20.27
CA CYS A 192 -36.26 1.63 -21.13
C CYS A 192 -36.54 1.47 -22.64
N ILE A 193 -37.10 0.33 -23.07
CA ILE A 193 -37.49 0.07 -24.46
C ILE A 193 -38.71 0.91 -24.84
N ILE A 194 -39.76 0.89 -24.01
CA ILE A 194 -41.00 1.65 -24.25
C ILE A 194 -40.70 3.15 -24.38
N MET A 195 -39.87 3.67 -23.47
CA MET A 195 -39.43 5.06 -23.52
C MET A 195 -38.60 5.40 -24.77
N LYS A 196 -37.82 4.45 -25.29
CA LYS A 196 -37.04 4.64 -26.52
C LYS A 196 -37.94 4.72 -27.75
N ILE A 197 -39.03 3.94 -27.78
CA ILE A 197 -40.04 3.96 -28.84
C ILE A 197 -40.81 5.28 -28.81
N ASN A 198 -41.39 5.61 -27.65
CA ASN A 198 -42.17 6.82 -27.50
C ASN A 198 -41.86 7.56 -26.19
N PRO A 199 -40.94 8.54 -26.23
CA PRO A 199 -40.64 9.40 -25.09
C PRO A 199 -41.83 10.18 -24.53
N MET A 200 -42.90 10.37 -25.34
CA MET A 200 -44.05 11.20 -24.98
C MET A 200 -44.94 10.60 -23.89
N VAL A 201 -44.67 9.35 -23.53
CA VAL A 201 -45.42 8.53 -22.58
C VAL A 201 -44.96 8.76 -21.13
N VAL A 202 -43.76 9.30 -20.94
CA VAL A 202 -43.20 9.54 -19.60
C VAL A 202 -43.91 10.72 -18.95
N ASN A 203 -44.56 10.48 -17.80
CA ASN A 203 -45.21 11.48 -16.97
C ASN A 203 -44.60 11.50 -15.55
N ALA A 204 -45.02 12.45 -14.70
CA ALA A 204 -44.50 12.58 -13.33
C ALA A 204 -44.80 11.35 -12.44
N GLU A 205 -45.94 10.69 -12.68
CA GLU A 205 -46.35 9.48 -11.97
C GLU A 205 -45.40 8.31 -12.29
N MET A 206 -45.04 8.12 -13.56
CA MET A 206 -44.08 7.09 -13.98
C MET A 206 -42.73 7.27 -13.31
N ILE A 207 -42.25 8.51 -13.16
CA ILE A 207 -40.97 8.78 -12.50
C ILE A 207 -41.04 8.40 -11.01
N ARG A 208 -42.17 8.68 -10.34
CA ARG A 208 -42.38 8.26 -8.94
C ARG A 208 -42.43 6.75 -8.80
N ILE A 209 -43.20 6.06 -9.65
CA ILE A 209 -43.27 4.59 -9.66
C ILE A 209 -41.87 4.00 -9.94
N ALA A 210 -41.12 4.57 -10.89
CA ALA A 210 -39.77 4.13 -11.21
C ALA A 210 -38.82 4.24 -10.01
N MET A 211 -38.90 5.37 -9.29
CA MET A 211 -38.14 5.59 -8.06
C MET A 211 -38.59 4.63 -6.95
N ASP A 212 -39.89 4.32 -6.90
CA ASP A 212 -40.45 3.42 -5.89
C ASP A 212 -40.01 1.97 -6.08
N GLN A 213 -39.92 1.54 -7.33
CA GLN A 213 -39.65 0.16 -7.74
C GLN A 213 -38.21 -0.08 -8.19
N LYS A 214 -37.28 0.85 -7.89
CA LYS A 214 -35.84 0.72 -8.19
C LYS A 214 -35.48 0.58 -9.68
N ASN A 215 -36.26 1.19 -10.57
CA ASN A 215 -35.99 1.18 -12.02
C ASN A 215 -34.93 2.25 -12.38
N MET A 216 -33.67 1.96 -12.03
CA MET A 216 -32.56 2.90 -12.08
C MET A 216 -32.08 3.21 -13.50
N ASP A 217 -32.12 2.25 -14.42
CA ASP A 217 -31.72 2.45 -15.81
C ASP A 217 -32.73 3.32 -16.57
N PHE A 218 -34.02 3.18 -16.29
CA PHE A 218 -35.07 4.06 -16.80
C PHE A 218 -34.84 5.49 -16.33
N LEU A 219 -34.68 5.71 -15.02
CA LEU A 219 -34.38 7.03 -14.46
C LEU A 219 -33.06 7.61 -15.01
N ARG A 220 -32.03 6.76 -15.16
CA ARG A 220 -30.76 7.14 -15.77
C ARG A 220 -30.94 7.61 -17.20
N ARG A 221 -31.73 6.91 -18.01
CA ARG A 221 -31.96 7.30 -19.42
C ARG A 221 -32.76 8.59 -19.55
N ILE A 222 -33.71 8.85 -18.64
CA ILE A 222 -34.37 10.17 -18.54
C ILE A 222 -33.32 11.24 -18.22
N TRP A 223 -32.44 10.98 -17.25
CA TRP A 223 -31.37 11.88 -16.86
C TRP A 223 -30.36 12.16 -18.00
N THR A 224 -29.91 11.13 -18.72
CA THR A 224 -28.93 11.26 -19.81
C THR A 224 -29.55 11.71 -21.13
N GLY A 225 -30.88 11.66 -21.27
CA GLY A 225 -31.57 12.07 -22.50
C GLY A 225 -31.37 11.10 -23.66
N ASN A 226 -31.27 9.79 -23.37
CA ASN A 226 -31.10 8.69 -24.34
C ASN A 226 -29.76 8.66 -25.10
N GLN A 227 -28.77 9.47 -24.72
CA GLN A 227 -27.41 9.33 -25.26
C GLN A 227 -26.71 8.18 -24.52
N GLU A 228 -26.44 7.08 -25.23
CA GLU A 228 -25.67 5.93 -24.73
C GLU A 228 -24.15 6.27 -24.61
N ASP A 229 -23.70 7.40 -25.17
CA ASP A 229 -22.29 7.76 -25.24
C ASP A 229 -21.78 8.60 -24.05
N ASN A 230 -20.64 8.18 -23.51
CA ASN A 230 -19.88 8.75 -22.38
C ASN A 230 -19.29 10.16 -22.63
N PHE A 231 -19.81 10.95 -23.56
CA PHE A 231 -19.29 12.31 -23.77
C PHE A 231 -19.81 13.25 -22.69
N ALA A 232 -18.89 13.95 -22.03
CA ALA A 232 -19.15 14.99 -21.05
C ALA A 232 -19.88 16.18 -21.71
N PHE A 233 -21.19 16.05 -21.89
CA PHE A 233 -22.03 17.08 -22.46
C PHE A 233 -22.64 17.93 -21.35
N ASN A 234 -22.22 19.19 -21.33
CA ASN A 234 -22.66 20.25 -20.45
C ASN A 234 -24.20 20.25 -20.24
N ARG A 235 -24.67 20.21 -18.98
CA ARG A 235 -26.09 20.21 -18.55
C ARG A 235 -27.03 21.12 -19.36
N ILE A 236 -26.57 22.31 -19.74
CA ILE A 236 -27.35 23.30 -20.51
C ILE A 236 -27.65 22.79 -21.93
N LYS A 237 -26.67 22.17 -22.59
CA LYS A 237 -26.87 21.55 -23.90
C LYS A 237 -27.78 20.31 -23.80
N ARG A 238 -27.74 19.56 -22.68
CA ARG A 238 -28.61 18.40 -22.46
C ARG A 238 -30.10 18.76 -22.42
N MET A 239 -30.47 19.81 -21.67
CA MET A 239 -31.87 20.27 -21.61
C MET A 239 -32.38 20.82 -22.93
N GLN A 240 -31.51 21.46 -23.73
CA GLN A 240 -31.89 22.03 -25.02
C GLN A 240 -31.99 20.98 -26.14
N ILE A 241 -31.16 19.94 -26.09
CA ILE A 241 -31.02 18.96 -27.18
C ILE A 241 -31.88 17.70 -26.96
N SER A 242 -32.13 17.29 -25.71
CA SER A 242 -32.87 16.06 -25.46
C SER A 242 -34.34 16.21 -25.86
N ARG A 243 -34.76 15.43 -26.87
CA ARG A 243 -36.18 15.32 -27.26
C ARG A 243 -37.06 14.92 -26.08
N ILE A 244 -36.57 14.10 -25.15
CA ILE A 244 -37.30 13.69 -23.94
C ILE A 244 -37.63 14.92 -23.08
N TRP A 245 -36.63 15.75 -22.80
CA TRP A 245 -36.81 16.96 -21.97
C TRP A 245 -37.64 18.02 -22.68
N ASN A 246 -37.43 18.25 -23.97
CA ASN A 246 -38.25 19.18 -24.74
C ASN A 246 -39.72 18.73 -24.76
N ASN A 247 -39.99 17.44 -24.88
CA ASN A 247 -41.35 16.91 -24.87
C ASN A 247 -42.02 16.99 -23.49
N LEU A 248 -41.29 16.62 -22.43
CA LEU A 248 -41.74 16.83 -21.05
C LEU A 248 -42.08 18.31 -20.82
N ASN A 249 -41.29 19.23 -21.38
CA ASN A 249 -41.49 20.67 -21.28
C ASN A 249 -42.67 21.20 -22.12
N VAL A 250 -43.08 20.53 -23.21
CA VAL A 250 -44.14 20.97 -24.12
C VAL A 250 -45.53 20.48 -23.67
N LYS A 251 -45.63 19.27 -23.10
CA LYS A 251 -46.91 18.66 -22.70
C LYS A 251 -47.40 19.01 -21.29
N THR A 252 -46.59 19.67 -20.46
CA THR A 252 -46.93 19.93 -19.05
C THR A 252 -47.25 21.41 -18.82
N ASP A 253 -48.38 21.67 -18.14
CA ASP A 253 -48.65 22.99 -17.56
C ASP A 253 -47.47 23.43 -16.67
N GLY A 254 -47.21 24.74 -16.58
CA GLY A 254 -46.04 25.29 -15.89
C GLY A 254 -45.81 24.73 -14.47
N PHE A 255 -46.87 24.36 -13.76
CA PHE A 255 -46.82 23.73 -12.44
C PHE A 255 -46.25 22.29 -12.47
N ARG A 256 -46.74 21.43 -13.36
CA ARG A 256 -46.28 20.03 -13.51
C ARG A 256 -44.83 19.95 -14.03
N LYS A 257 -44.42 20.92 -14.84
CA LYS A 257 -43.02 21.06 -15.29
C LYS A 257 -42.06 21.25 -14.12
N GLN A 258 -42.42 22.11 -13.17
CA GLN A 258 -41.63 22.37 -11.97
C GLN A 258 -41.59 21.14 -11.05
N GLU A 259 -42.68 20.39 -10.99
CA GLU A 259 -42.79 19.13 -10.25
C GLU A 259 -41.85 18.05 -10.79
N VAL A 260 -41.87 17.77 -12.10
CA VAL A 260 -40.95 16.80 -12.73
C VAL A 260 -39.50 17.21 -12.56
N ALA A 261 -39.18 18.49 -12.77
CA ALA A 261 -37.84 19.02 -12.57
C ALA A 261 -37.37 18.88 -11.12
N ASN A 262 -38.26 19.05 -10.15
CA ASN A 262 -37.96 18.84 -8.73
C ASN A 262 -37.76 17.36 -8.40
N ILE A 263 -38.61 16.46 -8.87
CA ILE A 263 -38.46 15.01 -8.62
C ILE A 263 -37.15 14.49 -9.22
N MET A 264 -36.79 14.95 -10.42
CA MET A 264 -35.57 14.54 -11.13
C MET A 264 -34.29 15.22 -10.63
N LYS A 265 -34.33 16.07 -9.59
CA LYS A 265 -33.10 16.52 -8.93
C LYS A 265 -32.41 15.31 -8.32
N ILE A 266 -31.14 15.09 -8.65
CA ILE A 266 -30.39 13.94 -8.15
C ILE A 266 -30.39 13.90 -6.61
N GLY A 267 -30.29 15.06 -5.96
CA GLY A 267 -30.41 15.16 -4.50
C GLY A 267 -31.73 14.55 -3.96
N ASN A 268 -32.86 14.76 -4.65
CA ASN A 268 -34.15 14.19 -4.25
C ASN A 268 -34.24 12.68 -4.52
N ILE A 269 -33.71 12.22 -5.66
CA ILE A 269 -33.65 10.79 -5.99
C ILE A 269 -32.81 10.05 -4.95
N ILE A 270 -31.60 10.54 -4.67
CA ILE A 270 -30.71 9.95 -3.67
C ILE A 270 -31.39 10.00 -2.29
N ARG A 271 -31.96 11.14 -1.89
CA ARG A 271 -32.70 11.24 -0.62
C ARG A 271 -33.78 10.16 -0.52
N SER A 272 -34.63 10.04 -1.53
CA SER A 272 -35.70 9.03 -1.53
C SER A 272 -35.19 7.59 -1.48
N LEU A 273 -34.07 7.28 -2.12
CA LEU A 273 -33.45 5.94 -2.07
C LEU A 273 -32.84 5.66 -0.70
N LEU A 274 -32.14 6.63 -0.11
CA LEU A 274 -31.54 6.49 1.22
C LEU A 274 -32.59 6.41 2.32
N THR A 275 -33.70 7.16 2.22
CA THR A 275 -34.83 7.03 3.16
C THR A 275 -35.45 5.63 3.15
N ARG A 276 -35.24 4.86 2.07
CA ARG A 276 -35.71 3.47 1.92
C ARG A 276 -34.61 2.43 2.07
N GLU A 277 -33.42 2.85 2.52
CA GLU A 277 -32.25 1.97 2.72
C GLU A 277 -31.73 1.30 1.42
N TYR A 278 -31.99 1.90 0.25
CA TYR A 278 -31.54 1.41 -1.06
C TYR A 278 -30.14 1.95 -1.41
N ILE A 279 -29.14 1.59 -0.60
CA ILE A 279 -27.76 2.11 -0.65
C ILE A 279 -27.07 1.77 -1.99
N GLN A 280 -27.22 0.55 -2.49
CA GLN A 280 -26.55 0.10 -3.72
C GLN A 280 -27.09 0.83 -4.95
N GLU A 281 -28.39 1.07 -4.98
CA GLU A 281 -29.08 1.82 -6.02
C GLU A 281 -28.65 3.29 -5.97
N ALA A 282 -28.53 3.90 -4.79
CA ALA A 282 -27.96 5.24 -4.64
C ALA A 282 -26.51 5.34 -5.17
N ARG A 283 -25.66 4.33 -4.90
CA ARG A 283 -24.31 4.26 -5.49
C ARG A 283 -24.33 4.19 -7.02
N LYS A 284 -25.31 3.48 -7.60
CA LYS A 284 -25.52 3.49 -9.07
C LYS A 284 -25.88 4.88 -9.57
N VAL A 285 -26.76 5.63 -8.89
CA VAL A 285 -27.11 7.02 -9.26
C VAL A 285 -25.86 7.91 -9.32
N ILE A 286 -24.95 7.78 -8.36
CA ILE A 286 -23.73 8.60 -8.31
C ILE A 286 -22.81 8.31 -9.51
N THR A 287 -22.86 7.10 -10.08
CA THR A 287 -22.12 6.79 -11.31
C THR A 287 -22.70 7.44 -12.56
N TRP A 288 -23.90 8.05 -12.47
CA TRP A 288 -24.48 8.73 -13.62
C TRP A 288 -23.66 9.97 -14.00
N PRO A 289 -23.58 10.31 -15.30
CA PRO A 289 -22.83 11.47 -15.75
C PRO A 289 -23.28 12.77 -15.07
N GLU A 290 -22.32 13.54 -14.54
CA GLU A 290 -22.53 14.80 -13.81
C GLU A 290 -23.40 14.69 -12.55
N ALA A 291 -23.81 13.48 -12.13
CA ALA A 291 -24.61 13.33 -10.91
C ALA A 291 -23.80 13.83 -9.70
N ALA A 292 -22.57 13.34 -9.52
CA ALA A 292 -21.70 13.75 -8.41
C ALA A 292 -21.40 15.26 -8.31
N ASP A 293 -21.63 16.03 -9.39
CA ASP A 293 -21.38 17.48 -9.45
C ASP A 293 -22.60 18.33 -9.05
N ASP A 294 -23.75 17.72 -8.77
CA ASP A 294 -24.91 18.43 -8.26
C ASP A 294 -24.63 18.97 -6.84
N LYS A 295 -25.00 20.24 -6.60
CA LYS A 295 -24.63 20.97 -5.37
C LYS A 295 -25.24 20.35 -4.12
N ASP A 296 -26.43 19.77 -4.23
CA ASP A 296 -27.21 19.37 -3.06
C ASP A 296 -26.91 17.93 -2.61
N ILE A 297 -26.28 17.10 -3.45
CA ILE A 297 -26.09 15.67 -3.16
C ILE A 297 -25.25 15.45 -1.91
N LEU A 298 -24.15 16.18 -1.78
CA LEU A 298 -23.24 16.00 -0.65
C LEU A 298 -23.96 16.34 0.66
N LYS A 299 -24.73 17.43 0.64
CA LYS A 299 -25.59 17.84 1.75
C LYS A 299 -26.63 16.76 2.06
N VAL A 300 -27.29 16.20 1.05
CA VAL A 300 -28.25 15.10 1.21
C VAL A 300 -27.59 13.86 1.83
N CYS A 301 -26.40 13.46 1.38
CA CYS A 301 -25.70 12.29 1.94
C CYS A 301 -25.39 12.49 3.43
N VAL A 302 -24.97 13.70 3.80
CA VAL A 302 -24.68 14.10 5.18
C VAL A 302 -25.97 14.16 6.02
N GLU A 303 -27.05 14.75 5.51
CA GLU A 303 -28.36 14.79 6.16
C GLU A 303 -28.91 13.38 6.44
N MET A 304 -28.63 12.43 5.55
CA MET A 304 -29.11 11.05 5.63
C MET A 304 -28.21 10.11 6.45
N GLY A 305 -27.06 10.56 6.97
CA GLY A 305 -26.17 9.68 7.75
C GLY A 305 -25.15 8.89 6.91
N GLU A 306 -25.11 9.06 5.59
CA GLU A 306 -24.46 8.14 4.66
C GLU A 306 -23.09 8.64 4.18
N GLU A 307 -22.10 8.55 5.08
CA GLU A 307 -20.74 9.05 4.84
C GLU A 307 -20.06 8.42 3.62
N GLU A 308 -20.19 7.10 3.44
CA GLU A 308 -19.49 6.38 2.36
C GLU A 308 -19.97 6.79 0.97
N ILE A 309 -21.28 6.98 0.85
CA ILE A 309 -21.92 7.48 -0.38
C ILE A 309 -21.41 8.88 -0.68
N GLY A 310 -21.28 9.73 0.35
CA GLY A 310 -20.61 11.02 0.23
C GLY A 310 -19.17 10.91 -0.30
N ARG A 311 -18.39 9.92 0.17
CA ARG A 311 -17.01 9.70 -0.32
C ARG A 311 -16.98 9.27 -1.79
N ASP A 312 -17.90 8.41 -2.20
CA ASP A 312 -18.07 8.03 -3.61
C ASP A 312 -18.43 9.23 -4.49
N VAL A 313 -19.27 10.13 -3.99
CA VAL A 313 -19.59 11.41 -4.64
C VAL A 313 -18.31 12.22 -4.82
N ILE A 314 -17.55 12.45 -3.74
CA ILE A 314 -16.29 13.20 -3.79
C ILE A 314 -15.30 12.57 -4.78
N ALA A 315 -15.15 11.25 -4.79
CA ALA A 315 -14.21 10.55 -5.67
C ALA A 315 -14.54 10.70 -7.16
N LYS A 316 -15.83 10.84 -7.51
CA LYS A 316 -16.31 11.00 -8.89
C LYS A 316 -16.56 12.46 -9.28
N ARG A 317 -16.57 13.38 -8.32
CA ARG A 317 -16.86 14.80 -8.52
C ARG A 317 -15.75 15.46 -9.33
N THR A 318 -16.13 16.22 -10.34
CA THR A 318 -15.22 17.02 -11.17
C THR A 318 -15.21 18.48 -10.74
N ARG A 319 -16.31 18.97 -10.16
CA ARG A 319 -16.46 20.33 -9.64
C ARG A 319 -15.81 20.48 -8.28
N ASP A 320 -15.14 21.61 -8.08
CA ASP A 320 -14.57 21.98 -6.77
C ASP A 320 -15.63 22.00 -5.65
N VAL A 321 -15.26 21.45 -4.51
CA VAL A 321 -16.06 21.44 -3.28
C VAL A 321 -16.02 22.83 -2.64
N THR A 322 -17.16 23.32 -2.14
CA THR A 322 -17.23 24.67 -1.55
C THR A 322 -16.81 24.69 -0.08
N GLN A 323 -16.47 25.87 0.45
CA GLN A 323 -16.19 26.05 1.89
C GLN A 323 -17.41 25.74 2.76
N GLU A 324 -18.62 26.05 2.27
CA GLU A 324 -19.88 25.79 2.98
C GLU A 324 -20.15 24.29 3.10
N ASP A 325 -19.90 23.52 2.03
CA ASP A 325 -19.99 22.05 2.04
C ASP A 325 -19.05 21.44 3.10
N PHE A 326 -17.80 21.91 3.14
CA PHE A 326 -16.81 21.45 4.12
C PHE A 326 -17.22 21.79 5.56
N LYS A 327 -17.61 23.05 5.81
CA LYS A 327 -18.09 23.50 7.12
C LYS A 327 -19.32 22.70 7.57
N TYR A 328 -20.25 22.44 6.64
CA TYR A 328 -21.45 21.65 6.93
C TYR A 328 -21.07 20.22 7.36
N CYS A 329 -20.18 19.55 6.63
CA CYS A 329 -19.72 18.20 6.97
C CYS A 329 -19.00 18.15 8.32
N LEU A 330 -18.15 19.14 8.60
CA LEU A 330 -17.45 19.26 9.88
C LEU A 330 -18.43 19.41 11.03
N SER A 331 -19.43 20.30 10.89
CA SER A 331 -20.47 20.53 11.89
C SER A 331 -21.36 19.32 12.16
N GLN A 332 -21.56 18.47 11.14
CA GLN A 332 -22.33 17.23 11.23
C GLN A 332 -21.47 16.02 11.66
N LYS A 333 -20.20 16.24 12.01
CA LYS A 333 -19.24 15.20 12.46
C LYS A 333 -18.87 14.15 11.41
N PHE A 334 -18.99 14.46 10.12
CA PHE A 334 -18.55 13.60 9.01
C PHE A 334 -17.08 13.85 8.69
N TYR A 335 -16.21 13.48 9.62
CA TYR A 335 -14.80 13.83 9.57
C TYR A 335 -14.04 13.13 8.44
N TRP A 336 -14.38 11.88 8.07
CA TRP A 336 -13.71 11.21 6.93
C TRP A 336 -14.05 11.90 5.63
N LEU A 337 -15.32 12.26 5.45
CA LEU A 337 -15.78 13.00 4.30
C LEU A 337 -15.06 14.36 4.21
N ALA A 338 -14.98 15.09 5.32
CA ALA A 338 -14.26 16.36 5.40
C ALA A 338 -12.78 16.20 5.01
N LEU A 339 -12.09 15.16 5.49
CA LEU A 339 -10.71 14.88 5.10
C LEU A 339 -10.54 14.63 3.58
N ASP A 340 -11.47 13.90 2.97
CA ASP A 340 -11.43 13.67 1.52
C ASP A 340 -11.66 14.96 0.71
N MET A 341 -12.36 15.95 1.26
CA MET A 341 -12.52 17.29 0.67
C MET A 341 -11.23 18.14 0.70
N LEU A 342 -10.22 17.78 1.49
CA LEU A 342 -8.95 18.53 1.55
C LEU A 342 -8.07 18.35 0.29
N LYS A 343 -8.56 17.60 -0.71
CA LYS A 343 -7.98 17.53 -2.06
C LYS A 343 -8.20 18.82 -2.86
N TRP A 344 -9.14 19.67 -2.47
CA TRP A 344 -9.46 20.94 -3.12
C TRP A 344 -8.94 22.15 -2.33
N ASN A 345 -8.68 23.25 -3.03
CA ASN A 345 -8.14 24.47 -2.43
C ASN A 345 -9.17 25.25 -1.58
N GLU A 346 -10.45 25.20 -1.93
CA GLU A 346 -11.50 25.93 -1.20
C GLU A 346 -11.67 25.43 0.24
N PRO A 347 -11.81 24.11 0.52
CA PRO A 347 -11.78 23.58 1.89
C PRO A 347 -10.52 23.95 2.67
N LEU A 348 -9.35 23.99 2.01
CA LEU A 348 -8.09 24.43 2.65
C LEU A 348 -8.16 25.90 3.09
N ARG A 349 -8.79 26.79 2.31
CA ARG A 349 -9.00 28.20 2.71
C ARG A 349 -9.82 28.33 3.97
N TYR A 350 -10.80 27.44 4.18
CA TYR A 350 -11.59 27.45 5.41
C TYR A 350 -10.75 27.07 6.64
N LEU A 351 -9.80 26.14 6.52
CA LEU A 351 -8.87 25.78 7.60
C LEU A 351 -7.97 26.94 8.06
N TYR A 352 -7.83 27.99 7.23
CA TYR A 352 -7.06 29.18 7.59
C TYR A 352 -7.85 30.16 8.44
N ASN A 353 -9.17 29.97 8.57
CA ASN A 353 -9.99 30.79 9.45
C ASN A 353 -9.73 30.44 10.92
N LYS A 354 -9.54 31.45 11.77
CA LYS A 354 -9.31 31.33 13.21
C LYS A 354 -10.39 30.53 13.91
N ASP A 355 -11.66 30.75 13.54
CA ASP A 355 -12.79 30.03 14.13
C ASP A 355 -12.76 28.54 13.79
N ALA A 356 -12.40 28.21 12.55
CA ALA A 356 -12.24 26.83 12.11
C ALA A 356 -11.07 26.14 12.83
N GLN A 357 -9.94 26.84 12.98
CA GLN A 357 -8.79 26.32 13.74
C GLN A 357 -9.20 26.00 15.18
N LYS A 358 -9.95 26.90 15.84
CA LYS A 358 -10.46 26.66 17.19
C LYS A 358 -11.38 25.44 17.27
N GLU A 359 -12.29 25.27 16.30
CA GLU A 359 -13.15 24.09 16.19
C GLU A 359 -12.33 22.79 16.04
N ILE A 360 -11.28 22.81 15.23
CA ILE A 360 -10.38 21.65 15.04
C ILE A 360 -9.56 21.36 16.30
N VAL A 361 -9.14 22.38 17.05
CA VAL A 361 -8.47 22.21 18.35
C VAL A 361 -9.39 21.49 19.35
N GLU A 362 -10.68 21.80 19.36
CA GLU A 362 -11.65 21.08 20.21
C GLU A 362 -11.80 19.60 19.81
N LEU A 363 -11.63 19.25 18.54
CA LEU A 363 -11.61 17.85 18.09
C LEU A 363 -10.44 17.03 18.66
N LEU A 364 -9.34 17.66 19.08
CA LEU A 364 -8.23 16.96 19.75
C LEU A 364 -8.59 16.43 21.14
N ARG A 365 -9.63 16.98 21.78
CA ARG A 365 -10.03 16.58 23.14
C ARG A 365 -10.66 15.20 23.21
N ASN A 366 -11.22 14.72 22.09
CA ASN A 366 -11.84 13.42 21.98
C ASN A 366 -10.94 12.48 21.15
N GLY A 367 -10.62 11.33 21.72
CA GLY A 367 -9.73 10.33 21.11
C GLY A 367 -10.24 9.77 19.79
N SER A 368 -11.57 9.68 19.61
CA SER A 368 -12.14 9.23 18.34
C SER A 368 -11.95 10.24 17.21
N THR A 369 -11.74 11.52 17.53
CA THR A 369 -11.62 12.62 16.55
C THR A 369 -10.23 13.22 16.44
N CYS A 370 -9.32 12.91 17.36
CA CYS A 370 -7.99 13.53 17.42
C CYS A 370 -7.15 13.23 16.16
N TYR A 371 -7.31 12.05 15.55
CA TYR A 371 -6.68 11.71 14.28
C TYR A 371 -7.10 12.64 13.14
N PHE A 372 -8.40 12.91 13.00
CA PHE A 372 -8.90 13.80 11.95
C PHE A 372 -8.39 15.22 12.14
N ALA A 373 -8.31 15.67 13.40
CA ALA A 373 -7.73 16.96 13.72
C ALA A 373 -6.25 17.02 13.30
N ALA A 374 -5.45 15.98 13.59
CA ALA A 374 -4.05 15.91 13.19
C ALA A 374 -3.85 15.95 11.66
N GLU A 375 -4.68 15.25 10.90
CA GLU A 375 -4.70 15.32 9.44
C GLU A 375 -5.03 16.74 8.93
N MET A 376 -6.03 17.39 9.51
CA MET A 376 -6.38 18.78 9.18
C MET A 376 -5.22 19.74 9.52
N PHE A 377 -4.59 19.59 10.68
CA PHE A 377 -3.43 20.38 11.09
C PHE A 377 -2.24 20.19 10.14
N ALA A 378 -1.97 18.97 9.69
CA ALA A 378 -0.89 18.70 8.75
C ALA A 378 -1.05 19.41 7.39
N ARG A 379 -2.28 19.82 7.05
CA ARG A 379 -2.60 20.62 5.85
C ARG A 379 -2.48 22.13 6.04
N ILE A 380 -2.43 22.63 7.28
CA ILE A 380 -2.33 24.06 7.55
C ILE A 380 -0.89 24.51 7.34
N GLU A 381 -0.70 25.56 6.53
CA GLU A 381 0.61 26.17 6.37
C GLU A 381 1.03 26.88 7.68
N PRO A 382 2.27 26.71 8.16
CA PRO A 382 2.69 27.28 9.45
C PRO A 382 2.57 28.80 9.54
N SER A 383 2.63 29.51 8.40
CA SER A 383 2.45 30.96 8.30
C SER A 383 1.02 31.43 8.52
N LEU A 384 0.03 30.55 8.33
CA LEU A 384 -1.41 30.85 8.43
C LEU A 384 -2.02 30.35 9.76
N TRP A 385 -1.19 29.80 10.65
CA TRP A 385 -1.61 29.31 11.96
C TRP A 385 -1.84 30.46 12.95
N ASP A 386 -2.97 30.43 13.67
CA ASP A 386 -3.20 31.39 14.76
C ASP A 386 -2.38 31.00 16.00
N SER A 387 -1.34 31.80 16.26
CA SER A 387 -0.45 31.64 17.41
C SER A 387 -1.18 31.50 18.76
N SER A 388 -2.35 32.11 18.93
CA SER A 388 -3.14 32.06 20.18
C SER A 388 -3.64 30.66 20.53
N ASN A 389 -3.77 29.77 19.55
CA ASN A 389 -4.20 28.38 19.78
C ASN A 389 -3.04 27.44 20.15
N THR A 390 -1.78 27.88 20.02
CA THR A 390 -0.59 27.02 20.15
C THR A 390 -0.46 26.40 21.54
N GLU A 391 -0.64 27.22 22.59
CA GLU A 391 -0.60 26.78 23.99
C GLU A 391 -1.70 25.76 24.26
N THR A 392 -2.95 26.08 23.90
CA THR A 392 -4.12 25.19 24.03
C THR A 392 -3.91 23.86 23.34
N VAL A 393 -3.32 23.84 22.13
CA VAL A 393 -2.98 22.58 21.43
C VAL A 393 -1.98 21.76 22.22
N CYS A 394 -0.88 22.37 22.69
CA CYS A 394 0.13 21.68 23.47
C CYS A 394 -0.45 21.10 24.77
N GLU A 395 -1.30 21.86 25.45
CA GLU A 395 -2.00 21.40 26.67
C GLU A 395 -2.94 20.21 26.39
N ILE A 396 -3.79 20.32 25.37
CA ILE A 396 -4.73 19.24 25.00
C ILE A 396 -3.95 17.98 24.59
N VAL A 397 -2.91 18.12 23.77
CA VAL A 397 -2.07 16.98 23.36
C VAL A 397 -1.43 16.32 24.58
N ASN A 398 -0.86 17.10 25.51
CA ASN A 398 -0.30 16.58 26.75
C ASN A 398 -1.35 15.89 27.63
N LEU A 399 -2.58 16.40 27.69
CA LEU A 399 -3.69 15.77 28.38
C LEU A 399 -4.11 14.46 27.70
N THR A 400 -4.19 14.42 26.38
CA THR A 400 -4.55 13.23 25.60
C THR A 400 -3.50 12.14 25.76
N MET A 401 -2.20 12.47 25.74
CA MET A 401 -1.12 11.51 26.05
C MET A 401 -1.22 10.94 27.47
N LYS A 402 -1.72 11.73 28.42
CA LYS A 402 -1.92 11.27 29.81
C LYS A 402 -3.17 10.40 29.97
N LYS A 403 -4.21 10.55 29.14
CA LYS A 403 -5.47 9.78 29.23
C LYS A 403 -5.43 8.51 28.37
N ASN A 404 -5.27 7.35 29.01
CA ASN A 404 -5.18 6.07 28.30
C ASN A 404 -6.39 5.76 27.42
N PHE A 405 -7.61 6.04 27.90
CA PHE A 405 -8.84 5.64 27.21
C PHE A 405 -9.06 6.36 25.89
N GLU A 406 -8.69 7.64 25.79
CA GLU A 406 -8.88 8.41 24.56
C GLU A 406 -7.97 7.89 23.45
N PHE A 407 -6.72 7.55 23.79
CA PHE A 407 -5.78 7.06 22.80
C PHE A 407 -6.20 5.72 22.18
N TYR A 408 -6.92 4.86 22.92
CA TYR A 408 -7.48 3.61 22.38
C TYR A 408 -8.60 3.83 21.35
N LYS A 409 -9.31 4.96 21.44
CA LYS A 409 -10.36 5.33 20.48
C LYS A 409 -9.78 5.90 19.18
N CYS A 410 -8.49 6.19 19.15
CA CYS A 410 -7.83 6.75 17.98
C CYS A 410 -7.76 5.69 16.86
N PRO A 411 -8.29 5.96 15.66
CA PRO A 411 -8.32 4.98 14.58
C PRO A 411 -6.93 4.63 14.03
N HIS A 412 -5.99 5.58 14.08
CA HIS A 412 -4.62 5.43 13.59
C HIS A 412 -3.64 6.10 14.57
N PRO A 413 -3.34 5.45 15.71
CA PRO A 413 -2.57 6.06 16.80
C PRO A 413 -1.17 6.48 16.35
N MET A 414 -0.44 5.63 15.63
CA MET A 414 0.91 5.96 15.14
C MET A 414 0.91 7.13 14.16
N LEU A 415 -0.05 7.16 13.23
CA LEU A 415 -0.16 8.27 12.27
C LEU A 415 -0.53 9.58 12.98
N PHE A 416 -1.43 9.54 13.95
CA PHE A 416 -1.76 10.70 14.80
C PHE A 416 -0.53 11.26 15.52
N LEU A 417 0.25 10.41 16.21
CA LEU A 417 1.43 10.84 16.96
C LEU A 417 2.47 11.52 16.06
N VAL A 418 2.73 10.91 14.90
CA VAL A 418 3.74 11.40 13.94
C VAL A 418 3.27 12.69 13.24
N LEU A 419 2.01 12.79 12.84
CA LEU A 419 1.45 14.01 12.24
C LEU A 419 1.42 15.17 13.24
N MET A 420 1.02 14.92 14.49
CA MET A 420 1.03 15.95 15.52
C MET A 420 2.44 16.43 15.86
N ALA A 421 3.42 15.51 15.92
CA ALA A 421 4.82 15.89 16.10
C ALA A 421 5.34 16.73 14.91
N GLU A 422 5.04 16.34 13.67
CA GLU A 422 5.35 17.12 12.45
C GLU A 422 4.76 18.53 12.53
N PHE A 423 3.49 18.65 12.90
CA PHE A 423 2.79 19.93 13.00
C PHE A 423 3.40 20.85 14.06
N LEU A 424 3.63 20.34 15.28
CA LEU A 424 4.21 21.12 16.38
C LEU A 424 5.62 21.61 16.06
N LEU A 425 6.46 20.78 15.42
CA LEU A 425 7.80 21.20 15.01
C LEU A 425 7.74 22.27 13.93
N LYS A 426 6.87 22.13 12.94
CA LYS A 426 6.65 23.16 11.91
C LYS A 426 6.23 24.50 12.51
N ILE A 427 5.29 24.51 13.46
CA ILE A 427 4.85 25.74 14.15
C ILE A 427 5.96 26.30 15.05
N SER A 428 6.79 25.46 15.67
CA SER A 428 7.88 25.93 16.53
C SER A 428 8.88 26.85 15.81
N HIS A 429 8.99 26.75 14.48
CA HIS A 429 9.83 27.64 13.67
C HIS A 429 9.19 29.01 13.41
N VAL A 430 7.86 29.11 13.47
CA VAL A 430 7.12 30.35 13.21
C VAL A 430 6.76 31.07 14.51
N ASN A 431 6.36 30.32 15.54
CA ASN A 431 5.96 30.85 16.84
C ASN A 431 7.12 30.80 17.84
N ILE A 432 7.93 31.86 17.87
CA ILE A 432 9.11 31.97 18.74
C ILE A 432 8.74 31.86 20.23
N TYR A 433 7.59 32.41 20.65
CA TYR A 433 7.18 32.47 22.06
C TYR A 433 6.91 31.09 22.66
N HIS A 434 6.28 30.19 21.90
CA HIS A 434 5.99 28.81 22.34
C HIS A 434 6.89 27.75 21.69
N ALA A 435 8.00 28.16 21.05
CA ALA A 435 8.86 27.24 20.30
C ALA A 435 9.42 26.09 21.15
N THR A 436 9.83 26.37 22.38
CA THR A 436 10.33 25.38 23.35
C THR A 436 9.25 24.39 23.75
N LEU A 437 8.09 24.89 24.16
CA LEU A 437 6.93 24.07 24.55
C LEU A 437 6.47 23.14 23.42
N CYS A 438 6.42 23.64 22.18
CA CYS A 438 6.09 22.85 21.00
C CYS A 438 7.10 21.72 20.77
N ARG A 439 8.41 22.00 20.89
CA ARG A 439 9.48 21.00 20.72
C ARG A 439 9.45 19.94 21.82
N GLU A 440 9.24 20.33 23.08
CA GLU A 440 9.12 19.41 24.21
C GLU A 440 7.90 18.48 24.06
N THR A 441 6.76 19.05 23.65
CA THR A 441 5.54 18.27 23.40
C THR A 441 5.72 17.34 22.20
N ALA A 442 6.35 17.80 21.12
CA ALA A 442 6.68 16.96 19.96
C ALA A 442 7.62 15.81 20.32
N ASN A 443 8.67 16.07 21.10
CA ASN A 443 9.60 15.04 21.57
C ASN A 443 8.89 14.01 22.46
N SER A 444 7.93 14.45 23.28
CA SER A 444 7.11 13.56 24.09
C SER A 444 6.20 12.68 23.23
N LEU A 445 5.63 13.21 22.15
CA LEU A 445 4.85 12.42 21.17
C LEU A 445 5.73 11.39 20.45
N ILE A 446 6.94 11.77 20.03
CA ILE A 446 7.91 10.86 19.40
C ILE A 446 8.31 9.75 20.38
N LEU A 447 8.56 10.09 21.64
CA LEU A 447 8.87 9.08 22.67
C LEU A 447 7.70 8.13 22.93
N LEU A 448 6.46 8.64 22.93
CA LEU A 448 5.26 7.81 23.04
C LEU A 448 5.13 6.90 21.82
N ALA A 449 5.36 7.41 20.61
CA ALA A 449 5.34 6.62 19.38
C ALA A 449 6.39 5.50 19.42
N LYS A 450 7.60 5.78 19.93
CA LYS A 450 8.64 4.77 20.13
C LYS A 450 8.20 3.70 21.12
N CYS A 451 7.60 4.09 22.24
CA CYS A 451 7.04 3.13 23.18
C CYS A 451 5.94 2.27 22.54
N VAL A 452 5.12 2.85 21.65
CA VAL A 452 4.09 2.10 20.93
C VAL A 452 4.72 1.09 19.97
N GLU A 453 5.69 1.53 19.17
CA GLU A 453 6.47 0.72 18.25
C GLU A 453 7.15 -0.47 18.95
N ASP A 454 7.87 -0.22 20.04
CA ASP A 454 8.60 -1.22 20.82
C ASP A 454 7.69 -2.27 21.51
N ASN A 455 6.38 -2.03 21.59
CA ASN A 455 5.43 -2.96 22.21
C ASN A 455 4.62 -3.77 21.19
N ILE A 456 4.77 -3.51 19.89
CA ILE A 456 4.12 -4.30 18.83
C ILE A 456 5.03 -5.50 18.53
N ASP A 457 4.66 -6.66 19.06
CA ASP A 457 5.48 -7.89 18.97
C ASP A 457 5.44 -8.52 17.55
N GLU A 458 4.39 -8.29 16.76
CA GLU A 458 4.21 -8.89 15.42
C GLU A 458 4.66 -7.94 14.28
N GLU A 459 5.66 -8.34 13.48
CA GLU A 459 6.19 -7.54 12.34
C GLU A 459 5.08 -7.12 11.36
N ASN A 460 4.11 -8.00 11.08
CA ASN A 460 3.01 -7.70 10.16
C ASN A 460 2.06 -6.60 10.69
N GLU A 461 1.80 -6.58 12.00
CA GLU A 461 1.01 -5.52 12.64
C GLU A 461 1.79 -4.20 12.62
N LEU A 462 3.07 -4.24 12.95
CA LEU A 462 3.94 -3.07 12.89
C LEU A 462 4.01 -2.51 11.48
N LYS A 463 4.20 -3.37 10.47
CA LYS A 463 4.18 -3.02 9.05
C LYS A 463 2.89 -2.30 8.66
N TYR A 464 1.74 -2.77 9.12
CA TYR A 464 0.47 -2.10 8.85
C TYR A 464 0.44 -0.66 9.37
N PHE A 465 0.79 -0.45 10.64
CA PHE A 465 0.79 0.89 11.24
C PHE A 465 1.83 1.81 10.59
N MET A 466 3.00 1.29 10.25
CA MET A 466 4.08 2.04 9.62
C MET A 466 3.80 2.37 8.14
N LEU A 467 2.93 1.60 7.49
CA LEU A 467 2.47 1.81 6.11
C LEU A 467 1.12 2.55 5.99
N CYS A 468 0.46 2.85 7.12
CA CYS A 468 -0.75 3.68 7.12
C CYS A 468 -0.46 5.01 6.42
N GLN A 469 -1.38 5.43 5.54
CA GLN A 469 -1.22 6.62 4.70
C GLN A 469 -2.08 7.76 5.20
N ASP A 470 -1.53 8.98 5.14
CA ASP A 470 -2.28 10.20 5.35
C ASP A 470 -3.12 10.60 4.13
N THR A 471 -3.90 11.68 4.25
CA THR A 471 -4.68 12.22 3.12
C THR A 471 -3.82 12.71 1.94
N GLN A 472 -2.51 12.92 2.14
CA GLN A 472 -1.52 13.26 1.12
C GLN A 472 -0.86 12.02 0.50
N CYS A 473 -1.35 10.82 0.83
CA CYS A 473 -0.80 9.52 0.42
C CYS A 473 0.65 9.28 0.89
N ARG A 474 1.07 9.94 1.98
CA ARG A 474 2.36 9.73 2.66
C ARG A 474 2.18 8.66 3.72
N THR A 475 3.05 7.65 3.75
CA THR A 475 3.03 6.65 4.83
C THR A 475 3.63 7.22 6.12
N VAL A 476 3.31 6.63 7.27
CA VAL A 476 3.94 6.98 8.57
C VAL A 476 5.48 6.97 8.45
N LEU A 477 6.07 5.95 7.83
CA LEU A 477 7.53 5.90 7.57
C LEU A 477 8.03 7.12 6.80
N THR A 478 7.30 7.55 5.76
CA THR A 478 7.72 8.71 4.97
C THR A 478 7.65 10.01 5.76
N ILE A 479 6.65 10.15 6.65
CA ILE A 479 6.53 11.34 7.51
C ILE A 479 7.66 11.34 8.56
N ILE A 480 7.94 10.19 9.17
CA ILE A 480 9.08 9.98 10.08
C ILE A 480 10.39 10.37 9.39
N ALA A 481 10.63 9.86 8.17
CA ALA A 481 11.85 10.14 7.44
C ALA A 481 11.97 11.62 7.03
N MET A 482 10.89 12.23 6.50
CA MET A 482 10.89 13.63 6.07
C MET A 482 11.14 14.61 7.23
N ASN A 483 10.68 14.29 8.44
CA ASN A 483 10.86 15.12 9.62
C ASN A 483 12.05 14.69 10.50
N ASN A 484 12.84 13.72 10.04
CA ASN A 484 14.03 13.21 10.73
C ASN A 484 13.75 12.66 12.14
N PHE A 485 12.64 11.95 12.34
CA PHE A 485 12.31 11.26 13.61
C PHE A 485 13.10 9.96 13.73
N PHE A 486 14.43 10.07 13.79
CA PHE A 486 15.36 8.95 13.74
C PHE A 486 15.14 7.91 14.85
N SER A 487 14.69 8.33 16.02
CA SER A 487 14.40 7.43 17.14
C SER A 487 13.30 6.41 16.86
N LEU A 488 12.40 6.68 15.91
CA LEU A 488 11.34 5.77 15.42
C LEU A 488 11.80 4.86 14.27
N LEU A 489 13.09 4.93 13.92
CA LEU A 489 13.71 4.08 12.90
C LEU A 489 14.82 3.24 13.52
N GLU A 490 14.98 3.23 14.84
CA GLU A 490 15.98 2.43 15.55
C GLU A 490 15.54 0.97 15.69
N ASN A 491 14.24 0.67 15.76
CA ASN A 491 13.75 -0.70 15.90
C ASN A 491 14.14 -1.59 14.70
N ASN A 492 14.70 -2.76 14.97
CA ASN A 492 15.14 -3.72 13.96
C ASN A 492 14.01 -4.24 13.08
N ASP A 493 12.79 -4.39 13.61
CA ASP A 493 11.63 -4.83 12.84
C ASP A 493 11.23 -3.76 11.82
N VAL A 494 11.32 -2.47 12.20
CA VAL A 494 11.17 -1.36 11.26
C VAL A 494 12.29 -1.41 10.21
N GLY A 495 13.51 -1.75 10.60
CA GLY A 495 14.62 -2.02 9.69
C GLY A 495 14.29 -3.10 8.65
N SER A 496 13.76 -4.24 9.11
CA SER A 496 13.29 -5.34 8.25
C SER A 496 12.20 -4.86 7.29
N ILE A 497 11.19 -4.13 7.79
CA ILE A 497 10.10 -3.57 6.97
C ILE A 497 10.64 -2.63 5.90
N VAL A 498 11.54 -1.70 6.25
CA VAL A 498 12.15 -0.74 5.32
C VAL A 498 13.00 -1.48 4.27
N ASN A 499 13.77 -2.49 4.68
CA ASN A 499 14.56 -3.29 3.77
C ASN A 499 13.66 -4.10 2.82
N ASN A 500 12.58 -4.68 3.32
CA ASN A 500 11.56 -5.37 2.53
C ASN A 500 10.90 -4.40 1.54
N MET A 501 10.57 -3.16 1.92
CA MET A 501 10.06 -2.14 0.99
C MET A 501 11.09 -1.79 -0.10
N TRP A 502 12.37 -1.73 0.25
CA TRP A 502 13.45 -1.42 -0.68
C TRP A 502 13.71 -2.57 -1.66
N ILE A 503 13.71 -3.81 -1.17
CA ILE A 503 13.93 -5.04 -1.94
C ILE A 503 12.71 -5.42 -2.77
N GLY A 504 11.49 -5.19 -2.28
CA GLY A 504 10.22 -5.60 -2.89
C GLY A 504 9.42 -6.54 -1.98
N ASP A 505 8.16 -6.81 -2.34
CA ASP A 505 7.20 -7.57 -1.50
C ASP A 505 7.63 -9.02 -1.17
N ARG A 506 8.67 -9.53 -1.84
CA ARG A 506 9.15 -10.91 -1.69
C ARG A 506 10.66 -10.94 -1.57
N LYS A 507 11.16 -11.93 -0.83
CA LYS A 507 12.58 -12.27 -0.86
C LYS A 507 12.94 -12.67 -2.29
N ASN A 508 13.81 -11.89 -2.90
CA ASN A 508 14.28 -12.11 -4.26
C ASN A 508 15.35 -13.20 -4.25
N GLU A 509 15.03 -14.34 -4.83
CA GLU A 509 16.01 -15.37 -5.11
C GLU A 509 16.96 -14.85 -6.20
N GLY A 510 18.25 -15.11 -6.01
CA GLY A 510 19.28 -14.73 -6.96
C GLY A 510 19.05 -15.40 -8.32
N ILE A 511 19.56 -14.79 -9.39
CA ILE A 511 19.46 -15.33 -10.76
C ILE A 511 19.98 -16.78 -10.83
N ILE A 512 21.03 -17.08 -10.07
CA ILE A 512 21.68 -18.39 -10.07
C ILE A 512 20.82 -19.44 -9.34
N ASN A 513 20.11 -19.05 -8.27
CA ASN A 513 19.21 -19.95 -7.51
C ASN A 513 18.03 -20.45 -8.36
N ALA A 514 17.72 -19.77 -9.48
CA ALA A 514 16.73 -20.26 -10.43
C ALA A 514 17.19 -21.49 -11.21
N SER A 515 18.50 -21.72 -11.33
CA SER A 515 19.05 -22.87 -12.05
C SER A 515 18.83 -24.14 -11.21
N THR A 516 18.10 -25.10 -11.77
CA THR A 516 17.87 -26.39 -11.11
C THR A 516 19.16 -27.19 -11.01
N LEU A 517 20.09 -26.96 -11.95
CA LEU A 517 21.44 -27.52 -11.92
C LEU A 517 22.28 -26.94 -10.76
N TYR A 518 22.31 -25.62 -10.61
CA TYR A 518 23.03 -24.97 -9.50
C TYR A 518 22.49 -25.42 -8.14
N THR A 519 21.17 -25.34 -7.96
CA THR A 519 20.52 -25.72 -6.69
C THR A 519 20.73 -27.20 -6.38
N SER A 520 20.71 -28.06 -7.40
CA SER A 520 21.03 -29.47 -7.23
C SER A 520 22.49 -29.72 -6.85
N PHE A 521 23.44 -28.91 -7.33
CA PHE A 521 24.86 -29.07 -7.01
C PHE A 521 25.15 -28.75 -5.54
N PHE A 522 24.58 -27.65 -5.04
CA PHE A 522 24.76 -27.19 -3.65
C PHE A 522 23.79 -27.83 -2.65
N ALA A 523 22.83 -28.64 -3.11
CA ALA A 523 21.93 -29.36 -2.23
C ALA A 523 22.71 -30.39 -1.38
N PRO A 524 22.41 -30.52 -0.08
CA PRO A 524 23.07 -31.48 0.79
C PRO A 524 22.87 -32.92 0.31
N ASP A 525 23.88 -33.75 0.50
CA ASP A 525 23.89 -35.15 0.08
C ASP A 525 22.69 -35.92 0.66
N GLY A 526 21.99 -36.65 -0.20
CA GLY A 526 20.83 -37.46 0.20
C GLY A 526 19.50 -36.70 0.29
N SER A 527 19.49 -35.37 0.18
CA SER A 527 18.24 -34.60 0.10
C SER A 527 17.53 -34.80 -1.25
N GLU A 528 16.18 -34.76 -1.26
CA GLU A 528 15.40 -34.74 -2.50
C GLU A 528 15.75 -33.53 -3.38
N ARG A 529 16.27 -32.46 -2.74
CA ARG A 529 16.75 -31.27 -3.44
C ARG A 529 17.86 -31.56 -4.44
N LYS A 530 18.67 -32.60 -4.18
CA LYS A 530 19.74 -33.05 -5.08
C LYS A 530 19.22 -33.72 -6.37
N LEU A 531 17.91 -33.94 -6.48
CA LEU A 531 17.23 -34.43 -7.67
C LEU A 531 16.26 -33.38 -8.26
N ILE A 532 16.29 -32.12 -7.79
CA ILE A 532 15.43 -31.04 -8.31
C ILE A 532 15.68 -30.76 -9.79
N PHE A 533 16.86 -31.09 -10.32
CA PHE A 533 17.12 -30.98 -11.77
C PHE A 533 16.22 -31.88 -12.63
N PHE A 534 15.37 -32.74 -12.06
CA PHE A 534 14.29 -33.39 -12.78
C PHE A 534 12.97 -32.61 -12.81
N ASN A 535 12.78 -31.63 -11.93
CA ASN A 535 11.58 -30.80 -11.84
C ASN A 535 11.73 -29.49 -12.59
N ASN A 536 10.60 -28.89 -12.99
CA ASN A 536 10.61 -27.53 -13.55
C ASN A 536 11.04 -26.50 -12.49
N MET A 537 11.51 -25.35 -12.95
CA MET A 537 11.80 -24.23 -12.07
C MET A 537 10.57 -23.87 -11.22
N ASP A 538 10.76 -23.64 -9.91
CA ASP A 538 9.64 -23.36 -9.02
C ASP A 538 9.04 -21.99 -9.33
N SER A 539 7.89 -21.98 -10.00
CA SER A 539 7.18 -20.76 -10.38
C SER A 539 6.50 -20.04 -9.20
N ARG A 540 6.54 -20.60 -7.98
CA ARG A 540 6.06 -19.94 -6.76
C ARG A 540 7.11 -18.98 -6.20
N GLN A 541 8.39 -19.24 -6.43
CA GLN A 541 9.48 -18.39 -5.99
C GLN A 541 9.59 -17.13 -6.84
N ALA A 542 10.01 -16.05 -6.18
CA ALA A 542 10.27 -14.77 -6.81
C ALA A 542 11.75 -14.67 -7.19
N TYR A 543 12.05 -14.66 -8.48
CA TYR A 543 13.42 -14.52 -8.97
C TYR A 543 13.70 -13.09 -9.43
N MET A 544 14.95 -12.66 -9.25
CA MET A 544 15.42 -11.31 -9.60
C MET A 544 15.13 -10.88 -11.06
N PHE A 545 15.04 -11.83 -12.01
CA PHE A 545 14.78 -11.58 -13.43
C PHE A 545 13.29 -11.52 -13.80
N GLN A 546 12.37 -11.64 -12.84
CA GLN A 546 10.93 -11.49 -13.10
C GLN A 546 10.55 -10.01 -13.26
N TYR A 547 9.64 -9.72 -14.19
CA TYR A 547 9.18 -8.35 -14.47
C TYR A 547 8.55 -7.70 -13.23
N ASP A 548 7.74 -8.45 -12.49
CA ASP A 548 7.12 -7.98 -11.25
C ASP A 548 8.14 -7.58 -10.19
N GLN A 549 9.30 -8.23 -10.16
CA GLN A 549 10.36 -7.87 -9.23
C GLN A 549 11.04 -6.57 -9.61
N LEU A 550 11.25 -6.29 -10.90
CA LEU A 550 11.75 -4.98 -11.30
C LEU A 550 10.76 -3.84 -11.00
N VAL A 551 9.46 -4.11 -11.12
CA VAL A 551 8.38 -3.16 -10.83
C VAL A 551 8.23 -2.91 -9.32
N SER A 552 8.31 -3.95 -8.50
CA SER A 552 8.17 -3.82 -7.04
C SER A 552 9.46 -3.39 -6.34
N SER A 553 10.63 -3.83 -6.82
CA SER A 553 11.93 -3.57 -6.19
C SER A 553 12.52 -2.22 -6.57
N CYS A 554 12.67 -1.33 -5.58
CA CYS A 554 13.44 -0.11 -5.74
C CYS A 554 14.95 -0.40 -5.83
N LYS A 555 15.43 -1.42 -5.10
CA LYS A 555 16.84 -1.85 -5.09
C LYS A 555 17.33 -2.27 -6.48
N LEU A 556 16.52 -2.98 -7.27
CA LEU A 556 16.91 -3.38 -8.63
C LEU A 556 17.01 -2.20 -9.59
N ARG A 557 16.06 -1.25 -9.52
CA ARG A 557 16.15 0.00 -10.28
C ARG A 557 17.38 0.81 -9.88
N PHE A 558 17.64 0.91 -8.59
CA PHE A 558 18.85 1.56 -8.04
C PHE A 558 20.13 0.94 -8.58
N PHE A 559 20.21 -0.38 -8.57
CA PHE A 559 21.37 -1.12 -9.03
C PHE A 559 21.66 -0.86 -10.51
N GLY A 560 20.62 -0.78 -11.35
CA GLY A 560 20.77 -0.37 -12.76
C GLY A 560 21.36 1.03 -12.91
N GLN A 561 20.95 1.99 -12.06
CA GLN A 561 21.54 3.34 -12.05
C GLN A 561 22.98 3.37 -11.55
N MET A 562 23.30 2.57 -10.53
CA MET A 562 24.65 2.44 -10.00
C MET A 562 25.61 1.92 -11.09
N ILE A 563 25.23 0.83 -11.78
CA ILE A 563 26.03 0.28 -12.89
C ILE A 563 26.21 1.32 -13.99
N SER A 564 25.14 2.03 -14.35
CA SER A 564 25.19 3.08 -15.36
C SER A 564 26.22 4.16 -15.02
N ILE A 565 26.22 4.66 -13.78
CA ILE A 565 27.15 5.73 -13.40
C ILE A 565 28.58 5.20 -13.21
N ALA A 566 28.75 3.96 -12.76
CA ALA A 566 30.06 3.31 -12.77
C ALA A 566 30.64 3.22 -14.19
N PHE A 567 29.81 2.90 -15.19
CA PHE A 567 30.24 2.94 -16.59
C PHE A 567 30.58 4.35 -17.08
N LEU A 568 29.86 5.39 -16.66
CA LEU A 568 30.22 6.77 -16.97
C LEU A 568 31.60 7.12 -16.42
N VAL A 569 31.87 6.81 -15.14
CA VAL A 569 33.17 7.05 -14.51
C VAL A 569 34.26 6.31 -15.28
N PHE A 570 34.03 5.05 -15.63
CA PHE A 570 34.96 4.25 -16.41
C PHE A 570 35.23 4.86 -17.81
N PHE A 571 34.19 5.16 -18.59
CA PHE A 571 34.34 5.72 -19.94
C PHE A 571 34.99 7.10 -19.93
N TYR A 572 34.63 7.96 -18.97
CA TYR A 572 35.22 9.29 -18.87
C TYR A 572 36.69 9.22 -18.42
N SER A 573 37.04 8.33 -17.50
CA SER A 573 38.43 8.14 -17.08
C SER A 573 39.27 7.55 -18.23
N MET A 574 38.75 6.54 -18.93
CA MET A 574 39.38 5.99 -20.13
C MET A 574 39.58 7.04 -21.23
N MET A 575 38.63 7.96 -21.41
CA MET A 575 38.76 9.07 -22.35
C MET A 575 39.94 9.98 -21.98
N VAL A 576 40.10 10.33 -20.70
CA VAL A 576 41.20 11.19 -20.23
C VAL A 576 42.55 10.48 -20.40
N GLU A 577 42.64 9.19 -20.04
CA GLU A 577 43.85 8.40 -20.22
C GLU A 577 44.24 8.26 -21.69
N LEU A 578 43.29 7.96 -22.58
CA LEU A 578 43.54 7.90 -24.02
C LEU A 578 43.97 9.25 -24.60
N ALA A 579 43.36 10.35 -24.14
CA ALA A 579 43.76 11.69 -24.57
C ALA A 579 45.18 12.05 -24.13
N HIS A 580 45.60 11.57 -22.95
CA HIS A 580 46.99 11.73 -22.49
C HIS A 580 47.96 10.92 -23.36
N VAL A 581 47.66 9.64 -23.62
CA VAL A 581 48.49 8.76 -24.46
C VAL A 581 48.59 9.25 -25.91
N GLU A 582 47.50 9.76 -26.48
CA GLU A 582 47.46 10.30 -27.85
C GLU A 582 48.01 11.74 -27.94
N ASN A 583 48.38 12.38 -26.82
CA ASN A 583 48.76 13.80 -26.73
C ASN A 583 47.69 14.74 -27.32
N THR A 584 46.41 14.42 -27.13
CA THR A 584 45.26 15.20 -27.61
C THR A 584 44.54 15.94 -26.49
N LEU A 585 45.21 16.26 -25.38
CA LEU A 585 44.61 17.03 -24.27
C LEU A 585 44.15 18.42 -24.72
N ASP A 586 44.83 19.00 -25.71
CA ASP A 586 44.48 20.29 -26.29
C ASP A 586 43.14 20.23 -27.03
N ASN A 587 42.89 19.11 -27.72
CA ASN A 587 41.68 18.85 -28.48
C ASN A 587 41.28 17.38 -28.41
N PHE A 588 40.44 17.06 -27.43
CA PHE A 588 39.90 15.71 -27.21
C PHE A 588 39.14 15.15 -28.43
N ALA A 589 38.74 15.98 -29.39
CA ALA A 589 38.09 15.53 -30.63
C ALA A 589 39.08 15.12 -31.74
N ALA A 590 40.38 15.37 -31.58
CA ALA A 590 41.39 15.04 -32.60
C ALA A 590 41.71 13.53 -32.65
N GLY A 591 41.68 12.85 -31.50
CA GLY A 591 41.89 11.40 -31.41
C GLY A 591 40.63 10.62 -31.76
N LYS A 592 40.72 9.64 -32.69
CA LYS A 592 39.55 8.84 -33.12
C LYS A 592 38.93 8.06 -31.95
N ASN A 593 39.75 7.45 -31.10
CA ASN A 593 39.27 6.66 -29.96
C ASN A 593 38.73 7.58 -28.85
N THR A 594 39.49 8.63 -28.53
CA THR A 594 39.10 9.66 -27.57
C THR A 594 37.76 10.29 -27.92
N GLN A 595 37.53 10.60 -29.20
CA GLN A 595 36.26 11.14 -29.68
C GLN A 595 35.08 10.20 -29.43
N VAL A 596 35.23 8.89 -29.62
CA VAL A 596 34.16 7.91 -29.37
C VAL A 596 33.76 7.91 -27.89
N PHE A 597 34.74 7.82 -26.97
CA PHE A 597 34.46 7.86 -25.53
C PHE A 597 33.91 9.22 -25.07
N LEU A 598 34.36 10.32 -25.68
CA LEU A 598 33.79 11.64 -25.46
C LEU A 598 32.30 11.69 -25.85
N ARG A 599 31.94 11.19 -27.04
CA ARG A 599 30.53 11.14 -27.48
C ARG A 599 29.68 10.25 -26.58
N LEU A 600 30.18 9.09 -26.17
CA LEU A 600 29.49 8.20 -25.23
C LEU A 600 29.25 8.90 -23.88
N SER A 601 30.26 9.57 -23.35
CA SER A 601 30.17 10.32 -22.09
C SER A 601 29.21 11.50 -22.18
N GLN A 602 29.19 12.22 -23.31
CA GLN A 602 28.23 13.29 -23.59
C GLN A 602 26.79 12.78 -23.56
N ILE A 603 26.51 11.67 -24.26
CA ILE A 603 25.19 11.03 -24.27
C ILE A 603 24.78 10.63 -22.85
N TRP A 604 25.71 10.13 -22.05
CA TRP A 604 25.44 9.74 -20.66
C TRP A 604 25.12 10.92 -19.74
N ILE A 605 25.92 11.99 -19.80
CA ILE A 605 25.71 13.20 -18.99
C ILE A 605 24.37 13.86 -19.34
N VAL A 606 24.03 13.93 -20.63
CA VAL A 606 22.71 14.39 -21.10
C VAL A 606 21.61 13.46 -20.56
N GLY A 607 21.82 12.15 -20.60
CA GLY A 607 20.90 11.15 -20.04
C GLY A 607 20.64 11.35 -18.54
N ILE A 608 21.69 11.58 -17.73
CA ILE A 608 21.58 11.84 -16.28
C ILE A 608 20.76 13.09 -16.01
N PHE A 609 20.99 14.17 -16.76
CA PHE A 609 20.21 15.39 -16.61
C PHE A 609 18.73 15.16 -16.97
N LEU A 610 18.46 14.50 -18.10
CA LEU A 610 17.09 14.15 -18.52
C LEU A 610 16.38 13.25 -17.51
N GLU A 611 17.09 12.32 -16.88
CA GLU A 611 16.55 11.49 -15.79
C GLU A 611 16.05 12.33 -14.62
N LYS A 612 16.77 13.40 -14.24
CA LYS A 612 16.31 14.31 -13.19
C LYS A 612 15.11 15.13 -13.60
N VAL A 613 15.08 15.62 -14.85
CA VAL A 613 13.90 16.32 -15.40
C VAL A 613 12.69 15.40 -15.42
N ILE A 614 12.83 14.16 -15.90
CA ILE A 614 11.74 13.17 -15.93
C ILE A 614 11.28 12.81 -14.51
N THR A 615 12.19 12.69 -13.55
CA THR A 615 11.82 12.46 -12.14
C THR A 615 11.01 13.63 -11.57
N ILE A 616 11.36 14.88 -11.91
CA ILE A 616 10.59 16.06 -11.52
C ILE A 616 9.19 16.03 -12.14
N ILE A 617 9.07 15.68 -13.43
CA ILE A 617 7.79 15.52 -14.13
C ILE A 617 6.96 14.40 -13.48
N PHE A 618 7.58 13.26 -13.17
CA PHE A 618 6.94 12.14 -12.49
C PHE A 618 6.37 12.57 -11.13
N CYS A 619 7.15 13.28 -10.30
CA CYS A 619 6.67 13.81 -9.03
C CYS A 619 5.51 14.79 -9.22
N ALA A 620 5.58 15.68 -10.21
CA ALA A 620 4.52 16.64 -10.50
C ALA A 620 3.21 15.95 -10.93
N VAL A 621 3.28 14.99 -11.85
CA VAL A 621 2.12 14.26 -12.37
C VAL A 621 1.49 13.35 -11.32
N THR A 622 2.31 12.72 -10.47
CA THR A 622 1.83 11.89 -9.35
C THR A 622 1.45 12.70 -8.10
N LYS A 623 1.50 14.04 -8.17
CA LYS A 623 1.24 14.97 -7.04
C LYS A 623 2.11 14.71 -5.80
N ARG A 624 3.32 14.16 -5.99
CA ARG A 624 4.27 13.91 -4.91
C ARG A 624 5.12 15.17 -4.65
N LYS A 625 5.49 15.38 -3.38
CA LYS A 625 6.33 16.53 -3.00
C LYS A 625 7.76 16.34 -3.52
N ILE A 626 8.26 17.34 -4.25
CA ILE A 626 9.65 17.37 -4.72
C ILE A 626 10.55 17.66 -3.51
N ILE A 627 11.44 16.72 -3.20
CA ILE A 627 12.47 16.90 -2.18
C ILE A 627 13.64 17.66 -2.83
N LYS A 628 14.02 18.81 -2.26
CA LYS A 628 15.18 19.57 -2.71
C LYS A 628 16.44 18.76 -2.39
N ASP A 629 17.26 18.53 -3.41
CA ASP A 629 18.44 17.68 -3.33
C ASP A 629 19.65 18.45 -3.86
N VAL A 630 20.74 18.52 -3.09
CA VAL A 630 22.00 19.17 -3.50
C VAL A 630 22.61 18.46 -4.71
N TRP A 631 22.39 17.15 -4.85
CA TRP A 631 22.88 16.37 -5.99
C TRP A 631 22.24 16.80 -7.32
N LEU A 632 21.04 17.37 -7.30
CA LEU A 632 20.40 17.94 -8.50
C LEU A 632 21.21 19.11 -9.06
N PHE A 633 21.79 19.94 -8.18
CA PHE A 633 22.62 21.06 -8.58
C PHE A 633 23.93 20.58 -9.21
N ILE A 634 24.56 19.54 -8.66
CA ILE A 634 25.77 18.92 -9.23
C ILE A 634 25.48 18.34 -10.62
N ASP A 635 24.36 17.64 -10.78
CA ASP A 635 23.93 17.08 -12.08
C ASP A 635 23.70 18.18 -13.13
N PHE A 636 23.02 19.27 -12.73
CA PHE A 636 22.81 20.44 -13.58
C PHE A 636 24.12 21.13 -13.95
N PHE A 637 25.02 21.32 -12.99
CA PHE A 637 26.33 21.94 -13.22
C PHE A 637 27.20 21.11 -14.16
N MET A 638 27.25 19.79 -13.97
CA MET A 638 27.93 18.86 -14.87
C MET A 638 27.39 18.96 -16.31
N PHE A 639 26.07 19.07 -16.47
CA PHE A 639 25.43 19.24 -17.78
C PHE A 639 25.78 20.59 -18.43
N VAL A 640 25.72 21.71 -17.70
CA VAL A 640 26.09 23.04 -18.21
C VAL A 640 27.55 23.08 -18.64
N MET A 641 28.46 22.55 -17.82
CA MET A 641 29.89 22.46 -18.16
C MET A 641 30.12 21.63 -19.43
N MET A 642 29.37 20.54 -19.58
CA MET A 642 29.44 19.71 -20.78
C MET A 642 28.90 20.45 -22.03
N ILE A 643 27.85 21.27 -21.89
CA ILE A 643 27.38 22.14 -22.98
C ILE A 643 28.45 23.17 -23.36
N PHE A 644 29.11 23.79 -22.39
CA PHE A 644 30.19 24.76 -22.66
C PHE A 644 31.36 24.12 -23.41
N LEU A 645 31.73 22.89 -23.04
CA LEU A 645 32.72 22.10 -23.78
C LEU A 645 32.25 21.80 -25.20
N MET A 646 30.99 21.38 -25.39
CA MET A 646 30.43 21.10 -26.71
C MET A 646 30.32 22.34 -27.61
N ALA A 647 30.04 23.50 -27.03
CA ALA A 647 29.91 24.77 -27.74
C ALA A 647 31.27 25.40 -28.12
N GLY A 648 32.40 24.82 -27.68
CA GLY A 648 33.73 25.35 -27.99
C GLY A 648 34.03 26.69 -27.31
N VAL A 649 33.43 26.95 -26.14
CA VAL A 649 33.58 28.23 -25.40
C VAL A 649 35.04 28.54 -25.11
N ASN A 650 35.87 27.52 -24.89
CA ASN A 650 37.33 27.65 -24.72
C ASN A 650 38.00 28.41 -25.86
N GLN A 651 37.56 28.19 -27.11
CA GLN A 651 38.12 28.87 -28.28
C GLN A 651 37.71 30.34 -28.35
N TYR A 652 36.66 30.77 -27.66
CA TYR A 652 36.22 32.16 -27.68
C TYR A 652 36.83 33.00 -26.55
N TYR A 653 37.02 32.43 -25.36
CA TYR A 653 37.41 33.18 -24.17
C TYR A 653 38.89 33.07 -23.75
N ALA A 654 39.60 32.00 -24.13
CA ALA A 654 40.99 31.75 -23.74
C ALA A 654 41.95 31.77 -24.94
N GLY A 655 43.19 32.22 -24.69
CA GLY A 655 44.24 32.41 -25.70
C GLY A 655 44.57 33.89 -25.98
N ASP A 656 45.63 34.12 -26.75
CA ASP A 656 46.18 35.46 -27.00
C ASP A 656 45.15 36.43 -27.61
N GLY A 657 45.01 37.60 -27.00
CA GLY A 657 44.08 38.66 -27.42
C GLY A 657 42.63 38.51 -26.93
N LYS A 658 42.32 37.52 -26.07
CA LYS A 658 40.99 37.29 -25.49
C LYS A 658 40.91 37.71 -24.02
N TRP A 659 39.79 37.41 -23.37
CA TRP A 659 39.55 37.81 -21.98
C TRP A 659 40.49 37.09 -21.01
N LEU A 660 40.78 35.80 -21.24
CA LEU A 660 41.71 34.99 -20.45
C LEU A 660 43.06 34.83 -21.16
N ASN A 661 43.77 35.94 -21.38
CA ASN A 661 45.08 35.94 -22.05
C ASN A 661 46.17 35.18 -21.28
N PHE A 662 45.99 34.95 -19.97
CA PHE A 662 46.98 34.27 -19.14
C PHE A 662 46.88 32.74 -19.19
N ILE A 663 45.88 32.18 -19.87
CA ILE A 663 45.69 30.74 -20.02
C ILE A 663 45.59 30.40 -21.52
N SER A 664 46.37 29.42 -21.96
CA SER A 664 46.24 28.89 -23.32
C SER A 664 44.85 28.25 -23.52
N SER A 665 44.32 28.26 -24.75
CA SER A 665 43.01 27.65 -25.02
C SER A 665 42.99 26.14 -24.72
N SER A 666 44.15 25.47 -24.87
CA SER A 666 44.34 24.05 -24.58
C SER A 666 44.33 23.77 -23.08
N ASP A 667 45.10 24.53 -22.29
CA ASP A 667 45.14 24.36 -20.82
C ASP A 667 43.76 24.62 -20.21
N PHE A 668 43.04 25.61 -20.73
CA PHE A 668 41.67 25.89 -20.30
C PHE A 668 40.72 24.71 -20.63
N ASN A 669 40.87 24.09 -21.80
CA ASN A 669 40.07 22.91 -22.17
C ASN A 669 40.35 21.71 -21.26
N ALA A 670 41.63 21.41 -21.02
CA ALA A 670 42.05 20.34 -20.12
C ALA A 670 41.55 20.58 -18.69
N LEU A 671 41.62 21.82 -18.19
CA LEU A 671 41.09 22.20 -16.89
C LEU A 671 39.57 21.97 -16.79
N MET A 672 38.81 22.36 -17.82
CA MET A 672 37.35 22.15 -17.85
C MET A 672 37.00 20.66 -17.83
N HIS A 673 37.71 19.84 -18.60
CA HIS A 673 37.55 18.38 -18.56
C HIS A 673 37.93 17.77 -17.20
N ALA A 674 38.98 18.28 -16.54
CA ALA A 674 39.36 17.85 -15.19
C ALA A 674 38.29 18.20 -14.15
N VAL A 675 37.67 19.38 -14.25
CA VAL A 675 36.53 19.76 -13.40
C VAL A 675 35.35 18.82 -13.63
N VAL A 676 35.01 18.52 -14.88
CA VAL A 676 33.93 17.56 -15.19
C VAL A 676 34.24 16.16 -14.67
N LEU A 677 35.47 15.67 -14.80
CA LEU A 677 35.90 14.40 -14.22
C LEU A 677 35.67 14.39 -12.70
N CYS A 678 36.04 15.45 -12.00
CA CYS A 678 35.77 15.59 -10.56
C CYS A 678 34.27 15.53 -10.25
N LEU A 679 33.42 16.23 -11.02
CA LEU A 679 31.96 16.16 -10.86
C LEU A 679 31.40 14.76 -11.11
N VAL A 680 31.93 14.03 -12.08
CA VAL A 680 31.56 12.63 -12.38
C VAL A 680 31.92 11.71 -11.21
N TRP A 681 33.08 11.90 -10.57
CA TRP A 681 33.44 11.17 -9.35
C TRP A 681 32.58 11.55 -8.14
N LEU A 682 32.27 12.85 -7.96
CA LEU A 682 31.30 13.29 -6.96
C LEU A 682 29.92 12.67 -7.17
N LYS A 683 29.53 12.47 -8.43
CA LYS A 683 28.30 11.76 -8.77
C LYS A 683 28.34 10.29 -8.37
N LEU A 684 29.49 9.62 -8.46
CA LEU A 684 29.64 8.27 -7.94
C LEU A 684 29.43 8.24 -6.41
N PHE A 685 30.03 9.18 -5.68
CA PHE A 685 29.83 9.28 -4.23
C PHE A 685 28.36 9.49 -3.86
N SER A 686 27.62 10.30 -4.64
CA SER A 686 26.17 10.47 -4.48
C SER A 686 25.42 9.13 -4.43
N ILE A 687 25.75 8.20 -5.32
CA ILE A 687 25.10 6.88 -5.34
C ILE A 687 25.55 6.03 -4.17
N LEU A 688 26.85 6.05 -3.86
CA LEU A 688 27.39 5.30 -2.73
C LEU A 688 26.72 5.72 -1.40
N THR A 689 26.22 6.96 -1.28
CA THR A 689 25.46 7.41 -0.10
C THR A 689 24.20 6.57 0.21
N ILE A 690 23.64 5.86 -0.77
CA ILE A 690 22.41 5.05 -0.64
C ILE A 690 22.76 3.58 -0.33
N THR A 691 24.02 3.16 -0.51
CA THR A 691 24.46 1.79 -0.19
C THR A 691 24.55 1.57 1.30
N GLU A 692 24.25 0.35 1.75
CA GLU A 692 24.23 -0.02 3.17
C GLU A 692 25.61 0.07 3.83
N SER A 693 26.66 -0.31 3.10
CA SER A 693 28.03 -0.34 3.63
C SER A 693 28.72 1.04 3.63
N TYR A 694 28.59 1.82 2.56
CA TYR A 694 29.31 3.10 2.42
C TYR A 694 28.44 4.31 2.73
N GLY A 695 27.13 4.16 2.65
CA GLY A 695 26.19 5.26 2.80
C GLY A 695 26.34 6.02 4.10
N PRO A 696 26.40 5.31 5.24
CA PRO A 696 26.54 5.98 6.50
C PRO A 696 27.91 6.63 6.72
N LEU A 697 29.00 5.95 6.34
CA LEU A 697 30.36 6.51 6.37
C LEU A 697 30.44 7.83 5.60
N LEU A 698 29.93 7.86 4.37
CA LEU A 698 29.94 9.06 3.52
C LEU A 698 29.11 10.20 4.12
N ARG A 699 28.02 9.88 4.82
CA ARG A 699 27.21 10.88 5.53
C ARG A 699 27.95 11.46 6.72
N ILE A 700 28.62 10.62 7.52
CA ILE A 700 29.44 11.09 8.64
C ILE A 700 30.56 12.00 8.11
N MET A 701 31.25 11.58 7.05
CA MET A 701 32.26 12.41 6.37
C MET A 701 31.69 13.75 5.88
N TYR A 702 30.48 13.77 5.34
CA TYR A 702 29.81 15.01 4.89
C TYR A 702 29.56 15.98 6.06
N ILE A 703 29.04 15.48 7.20
CA ILE A 703 28.78 16.32 8.37
C ILE A 703 30.09 16.82 8.99
N MET A 704 31.08 15.93 9.11
CA MET A 704 32.45 16.27 9.52
C MET A 704 33.08 17.34 8.61
N THR A 705 32.79 17.30 7.30
CA THR A 705 33.26 18.31 6.35
C THR A 705 32.63 19.68 6.62
N ILE A 706 31.35 19.75 7.03
CA ILE A 706 30.70 21.03 7.40
C ILE A 706 31.35 21.64 8.65
N ASP A 707 31.59 20.82 9.67
CA ASP A 707 32.28 21.26 10.89
C ASP A 707 33.73 21.68 10.57
N MET A 708 34.41 20.93 9.70
CA MET A 708 35.73 21.27 9.18
C MET A 708 35.72 22.60 8.42
N MET A 709 34.70 22.91 7.61
CA MET A 709 34.61 24.20 6.91
C MET A 709 34.49 25.39 7.87
N THR A 710 33.74 25.22 8.96
CA THR A 710 33.63 26.25 10.02
C THR A 710 34.98 26.46 10.71
N PHE A 711 35.72 25.38 10.96
CA PHE A 711 37.08 25.45 11.49
C PHE A 711 38.07 26.06 10.47
N LEU A 712 37.97 25.71 9.19
CA LEU A 712 38.83 26.22 8.12
C LEU A 712 38.72 27.74 8.00
N LEU A 713 37.56 28.33 8.31
CA LEU A 713 37.43 29.79 8.39
C LEU A 713 38.36 30.39 9.45
N VAL A 714 38.45 29.78 10.63
CA VAL A 714 39.36 30.23 11.70
C VAL A 714 40.82 30.01 11.28
N TYR A 715 41.11 28.85 10.69
CA TYR A 715 42.44 28.50 10.17
C TYR A 715 42.91 29.47 9.08
N PHE A 716 42.10 29.73 8.06
CA PHE A 716 42.42 30.69 7.01
C PHE A 716 42.49 32.12 7.52
N SER A 717 41.72 32.49 8.55
CA SER A 717 41.85 33.80 9.20
C SER A 717 43.23 33.95 9.87
N ALA A 718 43.69 32.89 10.56
CA ALA A 718 45.04 32.88 11.16
C ALA A 718 46.14 32.95 10.09
N LEU A 719 46.01 32.18 9.00
CA LEU A 719 46.93 32.24 7.86
C LEU A 719 46.90 33.60 7.17
N PHE A 720 45.74 34.23 7.06
CA PHE A 720 45.59 35.56 6.46
C PHE A 720 46.34 36.61 7.27
N ILE A 721 46.15 36.63 8.59
CA ILE A 721 46.87 37.53 9.50
C ILE A 721 48.37 37.25 9.43
N GLY A 722 48.77 35.98 9.49
CA GLY A 722 50.16 35.56 9.35
C GLY A 722 50.77 36.02 8.01
N ALA A 723 50.02 35.91 6.91
CA ALA A 723 50.46 36.31 5.59
C ALA A 723 50.69 37.81 5.51
N VAL A 724 49.77 38.63 6.04
CA VAL A 724 49.95 40.09 6.12
C VAL A 724 51.20 40.45 6.92
N ILE A 725 51.40 39.83 8.08
CA ILE A 725 52.58 40.06 8.93
C ILE A 725 53.87 39.68 8.19
N MET A 726 53.92 38.48 7.60
CA MET A 726 55.09 37.98 6.88
C MET A 726 55.39 38.80 5.62
N THR A 727 54.39 39.17 4.83
CA THR A 727 54.59 40.05 3.67
C THR A 727 55.13 41.41 4.10
N THR A 728 54.55 42.01 5.14
CA THR A 728 54.98 43.35 5.59
C THR A 728 56.41 43.35 6.11
N LEU A 729 56.81 42.29 6.83
CA LEU A 729 58.13 42.19 7.44
C LEU A 729 59.23 41.71 6.49
N PHE A 730 58.91 40.87 5.50
CA PHE A 730 59.91 40.18 4.67
C PHE A 730 59.83 40.51 3.17
N CYS A 731 58.98 41.44 2.75
CA CYS A 731 58.94 41.91 1.36
C CYS A 731 60.31 42.50 0.95
N GLY A 732 60.96 41.87 -0.04
CA GLY A 732 62.28 42.26 -0.55
C GLY A 732 63.49 41.86 0.32
N LEU A 733 63.28 41.13 1.42
CA LEU A 733 64.34 40.72 2.36
C LEU A 733 64.71 39.24 2.31
N THR A 734 64.01 38.45 1.49
CA THR A 734 64.20 37.00 1.35
C THR A 734 64.86 36.66 0.02
N THR A 735 65.72 35.64 -0.02
CA THR A 735 66.35 35.16 -1.27
C THR A 735 65.39 34.42 -2.17
N SER A 736 64.34 33.85 -1.58
CA SER A 736 63.25 33.23 -2.31
C SER A 736 62.07 34.20 -2.36
N ASP A 737 61.43 34.36 -3.52
CA ASP A 737 60.22 35.20 -3.69
C ASP A 737 58.97 34.70 -2.93
N LYS A 738 59.15 33.86 -1.90
CA LYS A 738 58.11 33.25 -1.06
C LYS A 738 57.27 34.28 -0.32
N PHE A 739 57.85 35.40 0.10
CA PHE A 739 57.16 36.47 0.83
C PHE A 739 57.13 37.81 0.07
N SER A 740 57.33 37.77 -1.26
CA SER A 740 57.38 38.96 -2.12
C SER A 740 56.05 39.69 -2.23
N ASN A 741 54.93 38.95 -2.20
CA ASN A 741 53.59 39.51 -2.23
C ASN A 741 52.66 38.73 -1.29
N PHE A 742 51.48 39.28 -1.05
CA PHE A 742 50.50 38.68 -0.14
C PHE A 742 50.07 37.27 -0.58
N GLY A 743 49.85 37.06 -1.88
CA GLY A 743 49.40 35.78 -2.41
C GLY A 743 50.44 34.66 -2.27
N THR A 744 51.70 34.94 -2.60
CA THR A 744 52.83 34.01 -2.41
C THR A 744 53.08 33.77 -0.94
N SER A 745 52.96 34.80 -0.09
CA SER A 745 53.07 34.66 1.37
C SER A 745 51.98 33.74 1.92
N PHE A 746 50.72 33.96 1.53
CA PHE A 746 49.61 33.12 1.95
C PHE A 746 49.76 31.67 1.48
N GLN A 747 50.17 31.45 0.22
CA GLN A 747 50.44 30.11 -0.31
C GLN A 747 51.60 29.44 0.42
N THR A 748 52.67 30.19 0.70
CA THR A 748 53.83 29.69 1.45
C THR A 748 53.42 29.31 2.87
N LEU A 749 52.67 30.16 3.57
CA LEU A 749 52.20 29.83 4.92
C LEU A 749 51.21 28.66 4.94
N TYR A 750 50.38 28.51 3.91
CA TYR A 750 49.55 27.33 3.76
C TYR A 750 50.39 26.05 3.59
N ARG A 751 51.46 26.10 2.78
CA ARG A 751 52.41 24.97 2.62
C ARG A 751 53.17 24.66 3.92
N ILE A 752 53.61 25.69 4.64
CA ILE A 752 54.21 25.57 5.98
C ILE A 752 53.23 24.90 6.95
N GLY A 753 51.96 25.29 6.89
CA GLY A 753 50.86 24.67 7.64
C GLY A 753 50.61 23.19 7.29
N LEU A 754 51.03 22.75 6.11
CA LEU A 754 51.03 21.34 5.69
C LEU A 754 52.37 20.62 5.95
N GLY A 755 53.35 21.30 6.54
CA GLY A 755 54.65 20.74 6.90
C GLY A 755 55.79 20.98 5.89
N ASP A 756 55.55 21.72 4.80
CA ASP A 756 56.60 22.10 3.84
C ASP A 756 57.22 23.44 4.23
N PHE A 757 58.17 23.41 5.17
CA PHE A 757 58.91 24.60 5.62
C PHE A 757 60.43 24.40 5.50
N LYS A 758 61.14 25.47 5.14
CA LYS A 758 62.61 25.48 5.02
C LYS A 758 63.18 26.74 5.68
N ILE A 759 63.76 26.56 6.87
CA ILE A 759 64.31 27.66 7.69
C ILE A 759 65.42 28.46 6.95
N THR A 760 66.04 27.87 5.93
CA THR A 760 67.12 28.49 5.13
C THR A 760 66.67 29.61 4.19
N ASP A 761 65.36 29.91 4.10
CA ASP A 761 64.83 30.88 3.15
C ASP A 761 65.08 32.36 3.55
N TYR A 762 65.48 32.60 4.81
CA TYR A 762 65.73 33.94 5.35
C TYR A 762 67.21 34.31 5.29
N THR A 763 67.58 35.32 4.49
CA THR A 763 68.97 35.83 4.42
C THR A 763 69.26 36.95 5.38
N ASN A 764 68.33 37.90 5.53
CA ASN A 764 68.41 38.98 6.51
C ASN A 764 67.41 38.70 7.65
N TYR A 765 67.86 38.79 8.90
CA TYR A 765 67.07 38.48 10.11
C TYR A 765 66.63 37.01 10.24
N LEU A 766 67.50 36.06 9.88
CA LEU A 766 67.24 34.61 9.95
C LEU A 766 66.64 34.18 11.29
N ALA A 767 67.21 34.64 12.41
CA ALA A 767 66.72 34.26 13.73
C ALA A 767 65.27 34.72 13.99
N PHE A 768 64.91 35.93 13.55
CA PHE A 768 63.57 36.47 13.76
C PHE A 768 62.53 35.81 12.84
N GLY A 769 62.87 35.62 11.56
CA GLY A 769 62.04 34.88 10.61
C GLY A 769 61.81 33.44 11.04
N ALA A 770 62.88 32.74 11.44
CA ALA A 770 62.80 31.37 11.93
C ALA A 770 61.94 31.25 13.20
N VAL A 771 62.03 32.20 14.15
CA VAL A 771 61.19 32.20 15.35
C VAL A 771 59.72 32.44 15.01
N LEU A 772 59.43 33.40 14.13
CA LEU A 772 58.05 33.72 13.73
C LEU A 772 57.41 32.58 12.92
N GLU A 773 58.17 31.99 12.00
CA GLU A 773 57.76 30.79 11.26
C GLU A 773 57.53 29.61 12.21
N SER A 774 58.44 29.37 13.16
CA SER A 774 58.28 28.32 14.17
C SER A 774 57.04 28.53 15.04
N LEU A 775 56.79 29.76 15.48
CA LEU A 775 55.57 30.12 16.23
C LEU A 775 54.32 29.81 15.41
N LEU A 776 54.34 30.17 14.12
CA LEU A 776 53.22 29.90 13.23
C LEU A 776 53.04 28.39 13.00
N VAL A 777 54.11 27.62 12.82
CA VAL A 777 54.05 26.14 12.71
C VAL A 777 53.48 25.52 13.99
N VAL A 778 53.88 26.00 15.17
CA VAL A 778 53.30 25.54 16.45
C VAL A 778 51.80 25.88 16.49
N LEU A 779 51.42 27.09 16.09
CA LEU A 779 50.02 27.51 16.05
C LEU A 779 49.21 26.67 15.05
N THR A 780 49.66 26.48 13.81
CA THR A 780 48.90 25.78 12.77
C THR A 780 48.93 24.26 12.95
N ASN A 781 50.11 23.66 13.10
CA ASN A 781 50.29 22.21 13.00
C ASN A 781 50.08 21.53 14.35
N ILE A 782 50.46 22.17 15.46
CA ILE A 782 50.34 21.58 16.79
C ILE A 782 49.03 22.01 17.45
N MET A 783 48.70 23.30 17.45
CA MET A 783 47.52 23.76 18.17
C MET A 783 46.24 23.58 17.34
N LEU A 784 46.15 24.25 16.19
CA LEU A 784 44.93 24.27 15.38
C LEU A 784 44.59 22.89 14.82
N PHE A 785 45.55 22.14 14.27
CA PHE A 785 45.29 20.82 13.71
C PHE A 785 44.82 19.80 14.78
N ASN A 786 45.38 19.82 15.99
CA ASN A 786 44.91 18.96 17.09
C ASN A 786 43.49 19.33 17.55
N ILE A 787 43.14 20.63 17.55
CA ILE A 787 41.77 21.07 17.82
C ILE A 787 40.82 20.56 16.74
N LEU A 788 41.20 20.61 15.46
CA LEU A 788 40.41 20.04 14.38
C LEU A 788 40.16 18.55 14.58
N ILE A 789 41.21 17.77 14.89
CA ILE A 789 41.07 16.33 15.16
C ILE A 789 40.09 16.08 16.32
N ALA A 790 40.18 16.87 17.40
CA ALA A 790 39.28 16.74 18.54
C ALA A 790 37.82 17.05 18.16
N ILE A 791 37.56 18.13 17.41
CA ILE A 791 36.22 18.48 16.90
C ILE A 791 35.68 17.35 16.03
N LEU A 792 36.50 16.85 15.09
CA LEU A 792 36.13 15.77 14.20
C LEU A 792 35.82 14.46 14.95
N THR A 793 36.58 14.15 16.00
CA THR A 793 36.35 12.96 16.83
C THR A 793 35.00 13.05 17.56
N VAL A 794 34.71 14.19 18.18
CA VAL A 794 33.42 14.42 18.86
C VAL A 794 32.25 14.37 17.88
N THR A 795 32.40 14.97 16.69
CA THR A 795 31.36 14.89 15.64
C THR A 795 31.18 13.45 15.15
N TYR A 796 32.27 12.70 14.94
CA TYR A 796 32.20 11.30 14.53
C TYR A 796 31.43 10.45 15.55
N GLU A 797 31.79 10.52 16.83
CA GLU A 797 31.13 9.76 17.90
C GLU A 797 29.62 10.10 17.97
N ARG A 798 29.28 11.39 17.89
CA ARG A 798 27.88 11.86 17.87
C ARG A 798 27.11 11.36 16.65
N GLU A 799 27.74 11.35 15.48
CA GLU A 799 27.04 10.97 14.24
C GLU A 799 26.92 9.45 14.06
N ASN A 800 27.88 8.69 14.58
CA ASN A 800 27.89 7.23 14.63
C ASN A 800 26.75 6.69 15.52
N GLU A 801 26.42 7.41 16.61
CA GLU A 801 25.20 7.16 17.36
C GLU A 801 23.95 7.45 16.49
N GLY A 802 23.17 6.40 16.20
CA GLY A 802 21.97 6.47 15.36
C GLY A 802 22.23 6.43 13.85
N GLU A 803 23.42 6.02 13.43
CA GLU A 803 23.80 5.85 12.02
C GLU A 803 22.77 5.04 11.21
N GLU A 804 22.34 3.89 11.75
CA GLU A 804 21.46 2.97 11.05
C GLU A 804 20.06 3.58 10.81
N SER A 805 19.52 4.26 11.82
CA SER A 805 18.23 4.96 11.71
C SER A 805 18.27 6.09 10.66
N LYS A 806 19.40 6.80 10.58
CA LYS A 806 19.71 7.83 9.60
C LYS A 806 19.79 7.22 8.19
N TYR A 807 20.39 6.05 8.04
CA TYR A 807 20.44 5.29 6.80
C TYR A 807 19.05 4.81 6.35
N ARG A 808 18.28 4.19 7.25
CA ARG A 808 16.88 3.78 7.02
C ARG A 808 16.02 4.96 6.56
N SER A 809 16.20 6.14 7.15
CA SER A 809 15.54 7.39 6.70
C SER A 809 15.88 7.76 5.26
N THR A 810 17.16 7.65 4.86
CA THR A 810 17.60 7.87 3.48
C THR A 810 16.96 6.86 2.51
N LEU A 811 16.90 5.58 2.90
CA LEU A 811 16.23 4.55 2.11
C LEU A 811 14.74 4.84 1.93
N ILE A 812 14.03 5.26 2.98
CA ILE A 812 12.61 5.62 2.89
C ILE A 812 12.40 6.83 1.96
N LYS A 813 13.26 7.86 2.04
CA LYS A 813 13.21 9.02 1.14
C LYS A 813 13.44 8.60 -0.32
N ALA A 814 14.41 7.72 -0.55
CA ALA A 814 14.68 7.15 -1.87
C ALA A 814 13.50 6.30 -2.38
N TYR A 815 12.92 5.46 -1.52
CA TYR A 815 11.74 4.66 -1.83
C TYR A 815 10.55 5.54 -2.21
N TYR A 816 10.24 6.60 -1.46
CA TYR A 816 9.13 7.50 -1.78
C TYR A 816 9.30 8.15 -3.17
N LYS A 817 10.53 8.55 -3.51
CA LYS A 817 10.89 9.11 -4.81
C LYS A 817 10.71 8.09 -5.94
N TRP A 818 11.04 6.82 -5.70
CA TRP A 818 11.07 5.77 -6.71
C TRP A 818 9.96 4.71 -6.59
N ARG A 819 8.94 5.00 -5.78
CA ARG A 819 7.79 4.12 -5.65
C ARG A 819 7.05 4.06 -6.98
N TRP A 820 6.87 2.85 -7.48
CA TRP A 820 6.17 2.59 -8.73
C TRP A 820 4.75 3.16 -8.73
N ASP A 821 4.32 3.64 -9.88
CA ASP A 821 2.97 4.08 -10.16
C ASP A 821 2.49 3.37 -11.43
N ASP A 822 1.31 2.77 -11.43
CA ASP A 822 0.87 1.95 -12.56
C ASP A 822 0.63 2.76 -13.84
N ASN A 823 0.34 4.05 -13.70
CA ASN A 823 0.09 4.95 -14.81
C ASN A 823 1.39 5.55 -15.34
N TYR A 824 2.32 5.94 -14.45
CA TYR A 824 3.51 6.73 -14.81
C TYR A 824 4.85 6.06 -14.45
N GLY A 825 4.85 4.81 -14.01
CA GLY A 825 6.04 4.10 -13.53
C GLY A 825 7.16 3.95 -14.56
N LEU A 826 6.82 3.96 -15.86
CA LEU A 826 7.81 3.95 -16.93
C LEU A 826 8.84 5.08 -16.80
N LEU A 827 8.43 6.25 -16.29
CA LEU A 827 9.28 7.44 -16.17
C LEU A 827 10.47 7.23 -15.23
N ILE A 828 10.36 6.32 -14.25
CA ILE A 828 11.41 6.04 -13.27
C ILE A 828 12.10 4.70 -13.50
N LEU A 829 11.76 3.98 -14.58
CA LEU A 829 12.20 2.61 -14.80
C LEU A 829 13.63 2.51 -15.36
N MET A 830 13.99 3.36 -16.33
CA MET A 830 15.24 3.20 -17.07
C MET A 830 16.39 4.02 -16.48
N PRO A 831 17.57 3.41 -16.31
CA PRO A 831 18.78 4.15 -15.98
C PRO A 831 19.30 4.94 -17.18
N SER A 832 20.10 5.97 -16.90
CA SER A 832 20.86 6.69 -17.92
C SER A 832 21.79 5.74 -18.70
N PRO A 833 21.99 5.90 -20.01
CA PRO A 833 21.50 6.94 -20.90
C PRO A 833 20.16 6.55 -21.56
N ILE A 834 19.65 5.34 -21.28
CA ILE A 834 18.46 4.77 -21.95
C ILE A 834 17.23 5.66 -21.72
N THR A 835 17.26 6.46 -20.65
CA THR A 835 16.29 7.52 -20.35
C THR A 835 16.03 8.49 -21.52
N ILE A 836 16.98 8.69 -22.44
CA ILE A 836 16.76 9.50 -23.66
C ILE A 836 15.59 8.94 -24.49
N PHE A 837 15.45 7.61 -24.57
CA PHE A 837 14.32 6.99 -25.27
C PHE A 837 12.99 7.25 -24.56
N ILE A 838 12.97 7.29 -23.23
CA ILE A 838 11.76 7.65 -22.48
C ILE A 838 11.33 9.08 -22.82
N THR A 839 12.27 10.01 -22.96
CA THR A 839 11.96 11.39 -23.33
C THR A 839 11.19 11.47 -24.66
N THR A 840 11.49 10.58 -25.63
CA THR A 840 10.74 10.52 -26.90
C THR A 840 9.33 9.96 -26.75
N VAL A 841 9.10 9.09 -25.76
CA VAL A 841 7.79 8.49 -25.45
C VAL A 841 6.97 9.38 -24.50
N LEU A 842 7.59 10.34 -23.82
CA LEU A 842 6.97 11.18 -22.81
C LEU A 842 5.70 11.93 -23.31
N PRO A 843 5.66 12.55 -24.49
CA PRO A 843 4.46 13.21 -24.99
C PRO A 843 3.28 12.24 -25.17
N LEU A 844 3.57 11.00 -25.61
CA LEU A 844 2.56 9.95 -25.76
C LEU A 844 2.02 9.51 -24.39
N LEU A 845 2.90 9.39 -23.40
CA LEU A 845 2.53 8.94 -22.05
C LEU A 845 1.70 9.98 -21.29
N LEU A 846 1.97 11.27 -21.48
CA LEU A 846 1.18 12.36 -20.90
C LEU A 846 -0.13 12.65 -21.66
N GLY A 847 -0.17 12.39 -22.98
CA GLY A 847 -1.34 12.68 -23.82
C GLY A 847 -2.45 11.63 -23.77
N VAL A 848 -2.15 10.39 -23.39
CA VAL A 848 -3.12 9.29 -23.45
C VAL A 848 -3.87 9.13 -22.12
N ARG A 849 -5.22 9.13 -22.19
CA ARG A 849 -6.11 9.00 -21.04
C ARG A 849 -5.90 7.71 -20.23
N ASN A 850 -5.45 6.63 -20.89
CA ASN A 850 -5.15 5.36 -20.25
C ASN A 850 -3.66 5.02 -20.33
N SER A 851 -2.84 5.84 -19.66
CA SER A 851 -1.38 5.70 -19.63
C SER A 851 -0.91 4.34 -19.09
N SER A 852 -1.68 3.67 -18.23
CA SER A 852 -1.35 2.34 -17.69
C SER A 852 -1.03 1.28 -18.77
N ARG A 853 -1.78 1.25 -19.88
CA ARG A 853 -1.56 0.29 -20.98
C ARG A 853 -0.24 0.54 -21.70
N ILE A 854 0.07 1.82 -21.93
CA ILE A 854 1.30 2.26 -22.60
C ILE A 854 2.49 1.99 -21.67
N THR A 855 2.37 2.36 -20.41
CA THR A 855 3.35 2.08 -19.37
C THR A 855 3.65 0.59 -19.30
N ASN A 856 2.64 -0.29 -19.25
CA ASN A 856 2.81 -1.75 -19.23
C ASN A 856 3.44 -2.31 -20.52
N LEU A 857 3.06 -1.80 -21.70
CA LEU A 857 3.64 -2.24 -22.97
C LEU A 857 5.12 -1.88 -23.07
N PHE A 858 5.46 -0.60 -22.87
CA PHE A 858 6.82 -0.11 -22.99
C PHE A 858 7.73 -0.63 -21.87
N SER A 859 7.23 -0.73 -20.64
CA SER A 859 8.02 -1.31 -19.54
C SER A 859 8.38 -2.77 -19.81
N LYS A 860 7.48 -3.60 -20.35
CA LYS A 860 7.81 -4.97 -20.79
C LYS A 860 8.81 -5.01 -21.93
N LEU A 861 8.68 -4.11 -22.90
CA LEU A 861 9.62 -4.00 -24.03
C LEU A 861 11.03 -3.63 -23.53
N PHE A 862 11.13 -2.60 -22.69
CA PHE A 862 12.43 -2.18 -22.16
C PHE A 862 12.98 -3.18 -21.14
N PHE A 863 12.12 -3.91 -20.42
CA PHE A 863 12.56 -4.96 -19.52
C PHE A 863 13.33 -6.06 -20.27
N LEU A 864 12.94 -6.36 -21.52
CA LEU A 864 13.67 -7.30 -22.37
C LEU A 864 15.16 -6.93 -22.52
N LEU A 865 15.48 -5.63 -22.61
CA LEU A 865 16.85 -5.13 -22.73
C LEU A 865 17.66 -5.42 -21.46
N PHE A 866 17.03 -5.37 -20.29
CA PHE A 866 17.66 -5.66 -19.00
C PHE A 866 17.80 -7.16 -18.74
N VAL A 867 16.82 -7.95 -19.18
CA VAL A 867 16.80 -9.40 -18.97
C VAL A 867 17.78 -10.12 -19.91
N LEU A 868 18.05 -9.60 -21.11
CA LEU A 868 18.95 -10.28 -22.06
C LEU A 868 20.37 -10.51 -21.48
N PRO A 869 21.07 -9.52 -20.88
CA PRO A 869 22.33 -9.77 -20.18
C PRO A 869 22.20 -10.76 -19.02
N MET A 870 21.10 -10.70 -18.25
CA MET A 870 20.84 -11.64 -17.14
C MET A 870 20.65 -13.07 -17.65
N PHE A 871 19.98 -13.24 -18.79
CA PHE A 871 19.80 -14.52 -19.46
C PHE A 871 21.14 -15.07 -19.93
N CYS A 872 21.99 -14.23 -20.56
CA CYS A 872 23.33 -14.64 -20.97
C CYS A 872 24.18 -15.10 -19.77
N TYR A 873 24.12 -14.36 -18.66
CA TYR A 873 24.78 -14.73 -17.42
C TYR A 873 24.24 -16.05 -16.85
N PHE A 874 22.92 -16.18 -16.74
CA PHE A 874 22.23 -17.40 -16.28
C PHE A 874 22.57 -18.62 -17.13
N ALA A 875 22.54 -18.48 -18.45
CA ALA A 875 22.87 -19.54 -19.40
C ALA A 875 24.34 -19.96 -19.28
N SER A 876 25.25 -19.00 -19.19
CA SER A 876 26.69 -19.26 -19.05
C SER A 876 27.00 -20.00 -17.74
N VAL A 877 26.44 -19.53 -16.62
CA VAL A 877 26.63 -20.18 -15.32
C VAL A 877 26.02 -21.58 -15.32
N SER A 878 24.78 -21.73 -15.81
CA SER A 878 24.12 -23.05 -15.88
C SER A 878 24.89 -24.03 -16.76
N ALA A 879 25.51 -23.57 -17.85
CA ALA A 879 26.36 -24.40 -18.71
C ALA A 879 27.63 -24.89 -17.98
N ILE A 880 28.26 -24.04 -17.16
CA ILE A 880 29.42 -24.43 -16.33
C ILE A 880 29.04 -25.52 -15.31
N PHE A 881 27.80 -25.52 -14.81
CA PHE A 881 27.33 -26.50 -13.84
C PHE A 881 26.92 -27.85 -14.45
N ILE A 882 26.76 -27.98 -15.77
CA ILE A 882 26.45 -29.25 -16.43
C ILE A 882 27.46 -30.36 -16.05
N PRO A 883 28.78 -30.20 -16.26
CA PRO A 883 29.75 -31.24 -15.90
C PRO A 883 29.82 -31.49 -14.39
N LEU A 884 29.67 -30.44 -13.58
CA LEU A 884 29.73 -30.55 -12.12
C LEU A 884 28.56 -31.35 -11.57
N VAL A 885 27.34 -31.05 -12.01
CA VAL A 885 26.13 -31.79 -11.61
C VAL A 885 26.18 -33.21 -12.14
N TYR A 886 26.63 -33.43 -13.38
CA TYR A 886 26.77 -34.79 -13.92
C TYR A 886 27.62 -35.70 -13.02
N LEU A 887 28.76 -35.19 -12.51
CA LEU A 887 29.64 -35.93 -11.62
C LEU A 887 29.03 -36.12 -10.21
N THR A 888 28.43 -35.08 -9.62
CA THR A 888 27.88 -35.18 -8.25
C THR A 888 26.57 -35.98 -8.19
N SER A 889 25.77 -35.94 -9.26
CA SER A 889 24.53 -36.72 -9.38
C SER A 889 24.78 -38.20 -9.64
N LEU A 890 25.97 -38.59 -10.13
CA LEU A 890 26.35 -40.00 -10.26
C LEU A 890 26.28 -40.71 -8.90
N ASP A 891 26.84 -40.09 -7.87
CA ASP A 891 26.83 -40.64 -6.51
C ASP A 891 25.39 -40.66 -5.94
N ALA A 892 24.65 -39.56 -6.12
CA ALA A 892 23.26 -39.46 -5.66
C ALA A 892 22.34 -40.50 -6.32
N PHE A 893 22.47 -40.71 -7.64
CA PHE A 893 21.66 -41.66 -8.41
C PHE A 893 22.07 -43.11 -8.12
N ALA A 894 23.37 -43.37 -7.95
CA ALA A 894 23.88 -44.68 -7.58
C ALA A 894 23.43 -45.11 -6.18
N LYS A 895 23.34 -44.16 -5.23
CA LYS A 895 22.81 -44.38 -3.86
C LYS A 895 21.28 -44.31 -3.78
N GLY A 896 20.62 -43.66 -4.74
CA GLY A 896 19.18 -43.35 -4.77
C GLY A 896 18.25 -44.52 -5.12
N GLY A 897 18.37 -45.66 -4.44
CA GLY A 897 17.43 -46.79 -4.52
C GLY A 897 16.01 -46.43 -4.04
N VAL A 898 15.04 -46.36 -4.95
CA VAL A 898 13.62 -46.07 -4.68
C VAL A 898 13.04 -47.03 -3.64
N LYS A 899 12.70 -46.51 -2.46
CA LYS A 899 11.39 -46.76 -1.86
C LYS A 899 10.71 -45.40 -1.81
N THR A 900 9.61 -45.29 -2.53
CA THR A 900 8.65 -44.20 -2.42
C THR A 900 8.29 -44.02 -0.95
N LEU A 901 8.93 -43.05 -0.29
CA LEU A 901 8.41 -42.56 0.98
C LEU A 901 7.04 -41.96 0.65
N LYS A 902 6.01 -42.43 1.36
CA LYS A 902 4.65 -41.90 1.23
C LYS A 902 4.72 -40.37 1.48
N PRO A 903 4.02 -39.54 0.70
CA PRO A 903 4.10 -38.07 0.75
C PRO A 903 3.51 -37.43 2.01
N VAL A 904 3.39 -38.16 3.13
CA VAL A 904 2.71 -37.70 4.36
C VAL A 904 3.67 -37.00 5.34
N THR A 905 5.00 -37.16 5.21
CA THR A 905 5.98 -36.48 6.07
C THR A 905 6.42 -35.10 5.57
N ILE A 906 6.21 -34.78 4.28
CA ILE A 906 6.63 -33.49 3.68
C ILE A 906 5.76 -32.32 4.20
N LEU A 907 4.55 -32.58 4.68
CA LEU A 907 3.68 -31.57 5.30
C LEU A 907 4.08 -31.19 6.73
N ARG A 908 4.98 -31.93 7.39
CA ARG A 908 5.42 -31.62 8.75
C ARG A 908 6.74 -30.83 8.81
N GLU A 909 7.58 -30.93 7.79
CA GLU A 909 8.86 -30.20 7.71
C GLU A 909 8.76 -28.83 7.03
N GLN A 910 7.62 -28.48 6.43
CA GLN A 910 7.35 -27.13 5.92
C GLN A 910 6.69 -26.18 6.93
N MET A 911 6.38 -26.66 8.14
CA MET A 911 6.15 -25.76 9.27
C MET A 911 7.52 -25.28 9.74
N GLY A 912 7.81 -24.00 9.53
CA GLY A 912 9.10 -23.40 9.88
C GLY A 912 9.45 -23.62 11.37
N PRO A 913 10.73 -23.43 11.73
CA PRO A 913 11.13 -23.44 13.13
C PRO A 913 10.41 -22.27 13.80
N ASN A 914 9.38 -22.57 14.59
CA ASN A 914 8.89 -21.61 15.56
C ASN A 914 9.93 -21.56 16.67
N ASP A 915 10.49 -20.37 16.84
CA ASP A 915 11.31 -19.96 17.95
C ASP A 915 10.64 -20.39 19.26
N THR A 916 11.24 -21.41 19.88
CA THR A 916 11.12 -21.68 21.31
C THR A 916 12.55 -21.66 21.86
N GLU A 917 13.21 -20.51 21.69
CA GLU A 917 14.24 -20.08 22.64
C GLU A 917 13.50 -19.52 23.85
N SER A 918 13.06 -20.41 24.74
CA SER A 918 12.85 -20.06 26.14
C SER A 918 14.16 -20.36 26.87
N ASP A 919 14.91 -19.31 27.15
CA ASP A 919 15.92 -19.30 28.20
C ASP A 919 15.21 -19.57 29.53
N ASP A 920 15.15 -20.84 29.93
CA ASP A 920 14.98 -21.24 31.33
C ASP A 920 15.92 -22.44 31.56
N ASP A 921 17.01 -22.16 32.27
CA ASP A 921 17.89 -23.14 32.90
C ASP A 921 17.05 -23.99 33.86
N ASP A 922 16.76 -25.24 33.48
CA ASP A 922 16.45 -26.29 34.45
C ASP A 922 16.88 -27.66 33.89
N ASP A 923 17.88 -28.23 34.58
CA ASP A 923 18.38 -29.59 34.43
C ASP A 923 17.25 -30.62 34.56
N VAL A 924 16.77 -31.17 33.44
CA VAL A 924 15.92 -32.37 33.44
C VAL A 924 16.38 -33.37 32.38
N ASP A 925 17.05 -34.41 32.88
CA ASP A 925 17.21 -35.77 32.38
C ASP A 925 16.72 -36.08 30.94
N GLY A 926 17.65 -36.03 30.00
CA GLY A 926 18.08 -37.21 29.25
C GLY A 926 17.01 -38.14 28.65
N VAL A 927 16.03 -37.62 27.89
CA VAL A 927 15.23 -38.46 26.99
C VAL A 927 16.02 -38.66 25.69
N ASN A 928 16.70 -39.80 25.59
CA ASN A 928 17.30 -40.33 24.36
C ASN A 928 16.22 -40.50 23.27
N LEU A 929 15.97 -39.45 22.47
CA LEU A 929 15.34 -39.62 21.16
C LEU A 929 16.28 -40.45 20.29
N GLY A 930 15.88 -41.69 20.06
CA GLY A 930 16.67 -42.69 19.34
C GLY A 930 17.22 -42.15 18.03
N LYS A 931 18.55 -42.17 17.91
CA LYS A 931 19.26 -42.14 16.63
C LYS A 931 18.72 -43.31 15.80
N GLU A 932 17.72 -43.04 14.96
CA GLU A 932 17.33 -43.93 13.88
C GLU A 932 18.57 -44.08 12.99
N ASN A 933 19.25 -45.23 13.11
CA ASN A 933 20.40 -45.58 12.29
C ASN A 933 19.97 -45.49 10.82
N GLN A 934 20.33 -44.39 10.16
CA GLN A 934 20.19 -44.22 8.72
C GLN A 934 20.92 -45.39 8.06
N LYS A 935 20.17 -46.38 7.60
CA LYS A 935 20.70 -47.50 6.83
C LYS A 935 21.39 -46.92 5.60
N VAL A 936 22.72 -46.94 5.60
CA VAL A 936 23.56 -46.52 4.49
C VAL A 936 23.09 -47.27 3.24
N LYS A 937 22.49 -46.56 2.30
CA LYS A 937 21.95 -47.15 1.06
C LYS A 937 23.14 -47.69 0.25
N ALA A 938 23.12 -48.98 -0.05
CA ALA A 938 24.17 -49.62 -0.84
C ALA A 938 24.26 -49.00 -2.24
N PHE A 939 25.49 -48.66 -2.65
CA PHE A 939 25.80 -48.13 -3.97
C PHE A 939 25.46 -49.16 -5.07
N SER A 940 24.59 -48.82 -6.01
CA SER A 940 24.19 -49.70 -7.10
C SER A 940 25.01 -49.43 -8.36
N ILE A 941 25.97 -50.31 -8.65
CA ILE A 941 26.82 -50.21 -9.87
C ILE A 941 25.99 -50.15 -11.15
N ARG A 942 24.90 -50.94 -11.24
CA ARG A 942 24.01 -50.94 -12.42
C ARG A 942 23.43 -49.55 -12.70
N ARG A 943 23.07 -48.80 -11.66
CA ARG A 943 22.51 -47.44 -11.79
C ARG A 943 23.58 -46.42 -12.14
N ALA A 944 24.78 -46.57 -11.57
CA ALA A 944 25.93 -45.75 -11.95
C ALA A 944 26.23 -45.91 -13.46
N VAL A 945 26.21 -47.15 -13.99
CA VAL A 945 26.41 -47.41 -15.43
C VAL A 945 25.31 -46.78 -16.29
N ILE A 946 24.04 -46.90 -15.89
CA ILE A 946 22.93 -46.23 -16.58
C ILE A 946 23.13 -44.71 -16.57
N TRP A 947 23.54 -44.15 -15.43
CA TRP A 947 23.82 -42.72 -15.30
C TRP A 947 24.99 -42.27 -16.18
N VAL A 948 26.05 -43.07 -16.30
CA VAL A 948 27.17 -42.73 -17.20
C VAL A 948 26.69 -42.58 -18.65
N LEU A 949 25.78 -43.45 -19.11
CA LEU A 949 25.24 -43.42 -20.47
C LEU A 949 24.20 -42.32 -20.70
N VAL A 950 23.29 -42.10 -19.73
CA VAL A 950 22.09 -41.26 -19.91
C VAL A 950 22.23 -39.90 -19.21
N GLY A 951 23.06 -39.80 -18.18
CA GLY A 951 23.19 -38.64 -17.30
C GLY A 951 23.56 -37.36 -18.04
N GLY A 952 24.49 -37.43 -19.00
CA GLY A 952 24.90 -36.26 -19.78
C GLY A 952 23.74 -35.69 -20.62
N ILE A 953 22.93 -36.57 -21.21
CA ILE A 953 21.72 -36.19 -21.95
C ILE A 953 20.69 -35.59 -20.99
N VAL A 954 20.47 -36.21 -19.83
CA VAL A 954 19.52 -35.72 -18.82
C VAL A 954 19.91 -34.34 -18.29
N THR A 955 21.18 -34.11 -17.95
CA THR A 955 21.66 -32.80 -17.51
C THR A 955 21.60 -31.76 -18.63
N GLY A 956 21.82 -32.17 -19.90
CA GLY A 956 21.62 -31.30 -21.06
C GLY A 956 20.16 -30.91 -21.29
N ILE A 957 19.22 -31.85 -21.09
CA ILE A 957 17.78 -31.57 -21.15
C ILE A 957 17.35 -30.67 -19.99
N ALA A 958 17.87 -30.90 -18.78
CA ALA A 958 17.62 -30.03 -17.63
C ALA A 958 18.10 -28.60 -17.90
N TYR A 959 19.29 -28.43 -18.49
CA TYR A 959 19.78 -27.12 -18.93
C TYR A 959 18.84 -26.45 -19.94
N LEU A 960 18.46 -27.15 -21.02
CA LEU A 960 17.55 -26.59 -22.03
C LEU A 960 16.19 -26.23 -21.44
N ARG A 961 15.68 -27.05 -20.52
CA ARG A 961 14.44 -26.76 -19.80
C ARG A 961 14.59 -25.53 -18.92
N ASP A 962 15.67 -25.40 -18.15
CA ASP A 962 15.91 -24.22 -17.30
C ASP A 962 15.96 -22.94 -18.15
N LEU A 963 16.54 -22.97 -19.36
CA LEU A 963 16.51 -21.84 -20.29
C LEU A 963 15.08 -21.51 -20.76
N LEU A 964 14.25 -22.51 -21.05
CA LEU A 964 12.85 -22.31 -21.46
C LEU A 964 11.98 -21.81 -20.29
N ASP A 965 12.16 -22.39 -19.11
CA ASP A 965 11.45 -22.03 -17.88
C ASP A 965 11.81 -20.60 -17.46
N PHE A 966 13.07 -20.18 -17.63
CA PHE A 966 13.49 -18.79 -17.45
C PHE A 966 12.58 -17.86 -18.26
N TRP A 967 12.46 -18.05 -19.58
CA TRP A 967 11.63 -17.20 -20.43
C TRP A 967 10.13 -17.27 -20.12
N LYS A 968 9.65 -18.45 -19.69
CA LYS A 968 8.25 -18.65 -19.28
C LYS A 968 7.90 -17.91 -17.99
N ILE A 969 8.86 -17.75 -17.08
CA ILE A 969 8.64 -17.17 -15.75
C ILE A 969 8.80 -15.64 -15.75
N ILE A 970 9.60 -15.06 -16.66
CA ILE A 970 9.87 -13.61 -16.75
C ILE A 970 8.60 -12.74 -16.61
N PHE A 971 7.51 -13.08 -17.31
CA PHE A 971 6.28 -12.28 -17.36
C PHE A 971 5.09 -12.89 -16.58
N LYS A 972 5.31 -13.97 -15.84
CA LYS A 972 4.24 -14.62 -15.08
C LYS A 972 3.92 -13.78 -13.84
N ASP A 973 2.68 -13.28 -13.75
CA ASP A 973 2.22 -12.57 -12.55
C ASP A 973 2.11 -13.54 -11.39
N THR A 974 3.01 -13.40 -10.41
CA THR A 974 3.06 -14.26 -9.24
C THR A 974 2.20 -13.72 -8.09
N ARG A 975 1.65 -12.50 -8.18
CA ARG A 975 0.86 -11.86 -7.11
C ARG A 975 -0.49 -12.54 -6.92
N VAL A 976 -1.16 -12.88 -8.02
CA VAL A 976 -2.52 -13.45 -8.03
C VAL A 976 -2.61 -14.77 -7.24
N ASN A 977 -1.57 -15.60 -7.27
CA ASN A 977 -1.61 -16.94 -6.65
C ASN A 977 -1.25 -16.97 -5.16
N ALA A 978 -0.57 -15.94 -4.64
CA ALA A 978 -0.16 -15.91 -3.24
C ALA A 978 -1.21 -15.27 -2.34
N PHE A 979 -1.91 -14.25 -2.85
CA PHE A 979 -3.00 -13.60 -2.12
C PHE A 979 -4.17 -14.56 -1.86
N SER A 980 -4.50 -15.41 -2.84
CA SER A 980 -5.58 -16.39 -2.68
C SER A 980 -5.31 -17.42 -1.58
N GLN A 981 -4.05 -17.81 -1.34
CA GLN A 981 -3.73 -18.79 -0.29
C GLN A 981 -3.75 -18.21 1.13
N ILE A 982 -3.30 -16.96 1.30
CA ILE A 982 -3.30 -16.30 2.61
C ILE A 982 -4.72 -15.86 3.02
N GLU A 983 -5.59 -15.55 2.05
CA GLU A 983 -7.00 -15.22 2.31
C GLU A 983 -7.88 -16.45 2.57
N GLU A 984 -7.59 -17.60 1.95
CA GLU A 984 -8.37 -18.83 2.17
C GLU A 984 -8.04 -19.52 3.52
N GLU A 985 -6.82 -19.36 4.05
CA GLU A 985 -6.42 -19.96 5.33
C GLU A 985 -6.70 -19.05 6.54
N GLY A 986 -7.98 -18.87 6.88
CA GLY A 986 -8.39 -18.78 8.30
C GLY A 986 -8.45 -17.42 9.00
N ASN A 987 -8.70 -16.30 8.31
CA ASN A 987 -9.01 -15.04 9.03
C ASN A 987 -10.50 -14.90 9.33
N ILE A 988 -10.91 -15.35 10.53
CA ILE A 988 -12.26 -15.12 11.07
C ILE A 988 -12.61 -13.62 11.11
N TYR A 989 -11.59 -12.77 11.29
CA TYR A 989 -11.72 -11.33 11.49
C TYR A 989 -11.88 -10.50 10.22
N SER A 990 -11.78 -11.08 9.01
CA SER A 990 -11.84 -10.34 7.76
C SER A 990 -13.25 -10.24 7.17
N ASN A 991 -14.26 -10.79 7.84
CA ASN A 991 -15.62 -10.82 7.33
C ASN A 991 -16.51 -9.80 8.05
N GLU A 992 -17.38 -9.13 7.31
CA GLU A 992 -18.47 -8.30 7.84
C GLU A 992 -19.32 -9.07 8.85
N ALA A 993 -19.50 -10.37 8.60
CA ALA A 993 -20.17 -11.29 9.54
C ALA A 993 -19.54 -11.27 10.94
N PHE A 994 -18.21 -11.12 11.07
CA PHE A 994 -17.57 -11.07 12.38
C PHE A 994 -18.08 -9.87 13.20
N ILE A 995 -18.14 -8.69 12.58
CA ILE A 995 -18.54 -7.44 13.24
C ILE A 995 -20.02 -7.51 13.63
N ASN A 996 -20.87 -7.99 12.70
CA ASN A 996 -22.30 -8.17 12.95
C ASN A 996 -22.53 -9.15 14.10
N ASN A 997 -21.83 -10.29 14.11
CA ASN A 997 -21.91 -11.27 15.20
C ASN A 997 -21.43 -10.67 16.53
N VAL A 998 -20.38 -9.84 16.55
CA VAL A 998 -19.91 -9.17 17.78
C VAL A 998 -20.99 -8.24 18.30
N GLN A 999 -21.63 -7.47 17.43
CA GLN A 999 -22.68 -6.52 17.82
C GLN A 999 -23.94 -7.21 18.31
N GLU A 1000 -24.40 -8.23 17.58
CA GLU A 1000 -25.55 -9.04 17.98
C GLU A 1000 -25.30 -9.69 19.34
N THR A 1001 -24.08 -10.19 19.56
CA THR A 1001 -23.65 -10.72 20.86
C THR A 1001 -23.75 -9.65 21.94
N LEU A 1002 -23.23 -8.44 21.70
CA LEU A 1002 -23.24 -7.35 22.68
C LEU A 1002 -24.65 -6.80 22.94
N MET A 1003 -25.56 -6.88 21.98
CA MET A 1003 -26.96 -6.47 22.15
C MET A 1003 -27.75 -7.44 23.04
N CYS A 1004 -27.30 -8.70 23.18
CA CYS A 1004 -27.93 -9.69 24.05
C CYS A 1004 -27.72 -9.43 25.56
N PHE A 1005 -26.82 -8.53 25.95
CA PHE A 1005 -26.47 -8.28 27.35
C PHE A 1005 -27.03 -6.95 27.86
N ASP A 1006 -27.89 -6.97 28.88
CA ASP A 1006 -28.41 -5.75 29.51
C ASP A 1006 -27.42 -5.06 30.44
N LYS A 1007 -26.37 -5.77 30.88
CA LYS A 1007 -25.34 -5.23 31.79
C LYS A 1007 -24.23 -4.51 31.03
N ASP A 1008 -23.78 -3.38 31.56
CA ASP A 1008 -22.64 -2.64 31.01
C ASP A 1008 -21.31 -3.36 31.21
N GLU A 1009 -21.16 -4.15 32.28
CA GLU A 1009 -19.98 -4.99 32.52
C GLU A 1009 -20.32 -6.46 32.27
N ILE A 1010 -19.56 -7.08 31.35
CA ILE A 1010 -19.77 -8.47 30.94
C ILE A 1010 -18.43 -9.21 31.06
N THR A 1011 -18.45 -10.48 31.47
CA THR A 1011 -17.23 -11.30 31.50
C THR A 1011 -16.87 -11.82 30.11
N VAL A 1012 -15.58 -11.97 29.82
CA VAL A 1012 -15.08 -12.44 28.52
C VAL A 1012 -15.64 -13.83 28.19
N ASP A 1013 -15.77 -14.70 29.18
CA ASP A 1013 -16.26 -16.07 28.98
C ASP A 1013 -17.74 -16.06 28.55
N GLU A 1014 -18.59 -15.27 29.22
CA GLU A 1014 -20.00 -15.08 28.86
C GLU A 1014 -20.17 -14.54 27.43
N VAL A 1015 -19.40 -13.51 27.06
CA VAL A 1015 -19.45 -12.91 25.71
C VAL A 1015 -18.96 -13.92 24.66
N SER A 1016 -17.88 -14.64 24.94
CA SER A 1016 -17.28 -15.58 24.00
C SER A 1016 -18.18 -16.79 23.74
N GLU A 1017 -18.83 -17.34 24.78
CA GLU A 1017 -19.79 -18.42 24.64
C GLU A 1017 -21.00 -17.98 23.80
N ARG A 1018 -21.53 -16.78 24.08
CA ARG A 1018 -22.64 -16.24 23.32
C ARG A 1018 -22.26 -15.96 21.86
N TYR A 1019 -21.08 -15.40 21.63
CA TYR A 1019 -20.56 -15.17 20.28
C TYR A 1019 -20.44 -16.48 19.49
N VAL A 1020 -19.82 -17.51 20.08
CA VAL A 1020 -19.68 -18.82 19.44
C VAL A 1020 -21.04 -19.41 19.07
N SER A 1021 -22.06 -19.21 19.91
CA SER A 1021 -23.42 -19.66 19.59
C SER A 1021 -24.02 -18.98 18.35
N ILE A 1022 -23.76 -17.67 18.19
CA ILE A 1022 -24.22 -16.89 17.03
C ILE A 1022 -23.38 -17.24 15.79
N ASP A 1023 -22.06 -17.30 15.91
CA ASP A 1023 -21.14 -17.65 14.81
C ASP A 1023 -21.47 -19.05 14.25
N ASN A 1024 -21.70 -20.03 15.13
CA ASN A 1024 -22.07 -21.39 14.73
C ASN A 1024 -23.38 -21.46 13.93
N SER A 1025 -24.32 -20.53 14.17
CA SER A 1025 -25.58 -20.47 13.41
C SER A 1025 -25.39 -19.97 11.98
N SER A 1026 -24.31 -19.22 11.72
CA SER A 1026 -23.97 -18.66 10.41
C SER A 1026 -23.06 -19.54 9.56
N LEU A 1027 -22.44 -20.57 10.14
CA LEU A 1027 -21.45 -21.44 9.49
C LEU A 1027 -22.09 -22.61 8.73
N SER A 1028 -21.46 -23.00 7.62
CA SER A 1028 -21.86 -24.20 6.87
C SER A 1028 -21.60 -25.48 7.67
N SER A 1029 -22.41 -26.51 7.43
CA SER A 1029 -22.29 -27.82 8.09
C SER A 1029 -20.93 -28.50 7.88
N ILE A 1030 -20.22 -28.17 6.80
CA ILE A 1030 -18.86 -28.69 6.51
C ILE A 1030 -17.84 -28.10 7.48
N VAL A 1031 -17.91 -26.80 7.77
CA VAL A 1031 -16.99 -26.12 8.71
C VAL A 1031 -17.25 -26.58 10.14
N LEU A 1032 -18.52 -26.76 10.51
CA LEU A 1032 -18.92 -27.26 11.82
C LEU A 1032 -18.43 -28.70 12.09
N ALA A 1033 -18.17 -29.49 11.05
CA ALA A 1033 -17.65 -30.86 11.19
C ALA A 1033 -16.16 -30.92 11.54
N ASP A 1034 -15.39 -29.87 11.26
CA ASP A 1034 -13.95 -29.81 11.59
C ASP A 1034 -13.72 -29.29 13.02
N LYS A 1035 -13.58 -30.23 13.97
CA LYS A 1035 -13.37 -29.90 15.38
C LYS A 1035 -12.12 -29.06 15.64
N ASN A 1036 -11.02 -29.33 14.94
CA ASN A 1036 -9.75 -28.62 15.15
C ASN A 1036 -9.88 -27.15 14.71
N LEU A 1037 -10.57 -26.92 13.59
CA LEU A 1037 -10.85 -25.57 13.12
C LEU A 1037 -11.75 -24.81 14.10
N MET A 1038 -12.82 -25.44 14.62
CA MET A 1038 -13.73 -24.82 15.57
C MET A 1038 -13.07 -24.46 16.90
N GLU A 1039 -12.17 -25.31 17.41
CA GLU A 1039 -11.42 -25.04 18.64
C GLU A 1039 -10.45 -23.85 18.44
N LYS A 1040 -9.73 -23.82 17.31
CA LYS A 1040 -8.87 -22.70 16.92
C LYS A 1040 -9.66 -21.39 16.75
N ARG A 1041 -10.88 -21.46 16.21
CA ARG A 1041 -11.80 -20.31 16.11
C ARG A 1041 -12.20 -19.79 17.49
N LYS A 1042 -12.64 -20.69 18.39
CA LYS A 1042 -13.02 -20.32 19.75
C LYS A 1042 -11.87 -19.67 20.51
N GLU A 1043 -10.66 -20.23 20.44
CA GLU A 1043 -9.48 -19.64 21.09
C GLU A 1043 -9.18 -18.23 20.57
N SER A 1044 -9.30 -18.03 19.25
CA SER A 1044 -9.12 -16.73 18.61
C SER A 1044 -10.15 -15.70 19.11
N ILE A 1045 -11.43 -16.09 19.21
CA ILE A 1045 -12.52 -15.24 19.72
C ILE A 1045 -12.30 -14.86 21.19
N VAL A 1046 -11.96 -15.84 22.04
CA VAL A 1046 -11.66 -15.59 23.46
C VAL A 1046 -10.50 -14.61 23.57
N ARG A 1047 -9.40 -14.86 22.85
CA ARG A 1047 -8.23 -13.97 22.85
C ARG A 1047 -8.58 -12.55 22.39
N PHE A 1048 -9.49 -12.39 21.41
CA PHE A 1048 -9.99 -11.09 20.98
C PHE A 1048 -10.71 -10.34 22.11
N PHE A 1049 -11.64 -10.99 22.81
CA PHE A 1049 -12.39 -10.37 23.91
C PHE A 1049 -11.52 -10.16 25.16
N GLU A 1050 -10.57 -11.05 25.46
CA GLU A 1050 -9.58 -10.85 26.53
C GLU A 1050 -8.75 -9.58 26.29
N ASN A 1051 -8.38 -9.31 25.04
CA ASN A 1051 -7.65 -8.09 24.65
C ASN A 1051 -8.48 -6.81 24.82
N MET A 1052 -9.80 -6.90 24.77
CA MET A 1052 -10.72 -5.79 25.01
C MET A 1052 -11.06 -5.60 26.50
N SER A 1053 -10.60 -6.49 27.38
CA SER A 1053 -10.89 -6.40 28.82
C SER A 1053 -10.13 -5.24 29.48
N PHE A 1054 -10.82 -4.44 30.29
CA PHE A 1054 -10.19 -3.34 31.03
C PHE A 1054 -9.40 -3.81 32.25
N SER A 1055 -9.55 -5.09 32.63
CA SER A 1055 -8.83 -5.73 33.74
C SER A 1055 -8.48 -7.17 33.40
N ARG A 1056 -7.18 -7.47 33.27
CA ARG A 1056 -6.66 -8.84 33.15
C ARG A 1056 -7.09 -9.74 34.31
N LYS A 1057 -7.18 -9.19 35.52
CA LYS A 1057 -7.53 -9.97 36.73
C LYS A 1057 -8.98 -10.45 36.72
N TRP A 1058 -9.88 -9.67 36.13
CA TRP A 1058 -11.32 -9.91 36.22
C TRP A 1058 -11.94 -10.36 34.89
N LYS A 1059 -11.18 -10.32 33.79
CA LYS A 1059 -11.65 -10.60 32.42
C LYS A 1059 -13.02 -9.94 32.14
N LYS A 1060 -13.17 -8.67 32.53
CA LYS A 1060 -14.40 -7.90 32.33
C LYS A 1060 -14.23 -6.92 31.19
N ILE A 1061 -15.29 -6.74 30.41
CA ILE A 1061 -15.36 -5.77 29.33
C ILE A 1061 -16.52 -4.82 29.57
N LYS A 1062 -16.36 -3.56 29.14
CA LYS A 1062 -17.44 -2.57 29.13
C LYS A 1062 -18.15 -2.61 27.78
N ARG A 1063 -19.43 -2.99 27.77
CA ARG A 1063 -20.28 -3.08 26.58
C ARG A 1063 -20.25 -1.78 25.78
N LYS A 1064 -20.45 -0.65 26.46
CA LYS A 1064 -20.47 0.68 25.84
C LYS A 1064 -19.18 1.02 25.09
N ASP A 1065 -18.03 0.65 25.64
CA ASP A 1065 -16.73 0.95 25.02
C ASP A 1065 -16.55 0.15 23.71
N ILE A 1066 -16.94 -1.14 23.67
CA ILE A 1066 -16.87 -1.91 22.42
C ILE A 1066 -17.89 -1.39 21.39
N ILE A 1067 -19.11 -1.03 21.81
CA ILE A 1067 -20.11 -0.48 20.88
C ILE A 1067 -19.63 0.85 20.28
N GLU A 1068 -18.94 1.69 21.06
CA GLU A 1068 -18.34 2.93 20.54
C GLU A 1068 -17.17 2.67 19.57
N MET A 1069 -16.38 1.61 19.79
CA MET A 1069 -15.28 1.21 18.89
C MET A 1069 -15.78 0.49 17.63
N LEU A 1070 -16.88 -0.26 17.76
CA LEU A 1070 -17.54 -1.02 16.72
C LEU A 1070 -19.01 -0.57 16.56
N PRO A 1071 -19.29 0.66 16.09
CA PRO A 1071 -20.67 1.14 15.89
C PRO A 1071 -21.43 0.30 14.86
N HIS A 1072 -22.71 0.05 15.12
CA HIS A 1072 -23.61 -0.64 14.18
C HIS A 1072 -23.78 0.18 12.91
N LYS A 1073 -23.52 -0.44 11.76
CA LYS A 1073 -23.68 0.14 10.44
C LYS A 1073 -24.32 -0.88 9.52
N ASN A 1074 -25.11 -0.40 8.56
CA ASN A 1074 -25.69 -1.25 7.52
C ASN A 1074 -24.63 -1.83 6.57
N TYR A 1075 -23.43 -1.22 6.55
CA TYR A 1075 -22.31 -1.65 5.74
C TYR A 1075 -20.99 -1.20 6.37
N TYR A 1076 -19.99 -2.08 6.35
CA TYR A 1076 -18.62 -1.76 6.76
C TYR A 1076 -17.67 -1.74 5.57
N SER A 1077 -16.99 -0.60 5.35
CA SER A 1077 -15.85 -0.59 4.41
C SER A 1077 -14.77 -1.60 4.79
N GLU A 1078 -14.08 -2.17 3.79
CA GLU A 1078 -12.95 -3.09 3.99
C GLU A 1078 -11.87 -2.51 4.91
N ASN A 1079 -11.56 -1.21 4.76
CA ASN A 1079 -10.59 -0.53 5.62
C ASN A 1079 -11.02 -0.50 7.09
N TYR A 1080 -12.33 -0.40 7.34
CA TYR A 1080 -12.87 -0.45 8.68
C TYR A 1080 -12.82 -1.87 9.25
N ILE A 1081 -13.20 -2.89 8.46
CA ILE A 1081 -13.11 -4.30 8.87
C ILE A 1081 -11.66 -4.65 9.21
N PHE A 1082 -10.73 -4.21 8.36
CA PHE A 1082 -9.31 -4.39 8.58
C PHE A 1082 -8.84 -3.63 9.84
N ARG A 1083 -9.29 -2.39 10.07
CA ARG A 1083 -8.98 -1.67 11.31
C ARG A 1083 -9.50 -2.42 12.53
N ALA A 1084 -10.74 -2.90 12.51
CA ALA A 1084 -11.36 -3.65 13.59
C ALA A 1084 -10.54 -4.88 14.00
N LYS A 1085 -9.92 -5.55 13.02
CA LYS A 1085 -8.98 -6.66 13.26
C LYS A 1085 -7.74 -6.24 14.05
N HIS A 1086 -7.26 -5.02 13.86
CA HIS A 1086 -6.04 -4.50 14.49
C HIS A 1086 -6.28 -3.61 15.72
N ILE A 1087 -7.51 -3.57 16.27
CA ILE A 1087 -7.82 -2.91 17.56
C ILE A 1087 -7.21 -3.70 18.75
N ARG A 1088 -6.08 -4.41 18.60
CA ARG A 1088 -5.44 -5.14 19.70
C ARG A 1088 -4.85 -4.16 20.73
N VAL A 1089 -5.66 -3.77 21.71
CA VAL A 1089 -5.39 -2.74 22.72
C VAL A 1089 -4.20 -3.04 23.65
N VAL A 1090 -3.75 -4.30 23.74
CA VAL A 1090 -2.77 -4.74 24.75
C VAL A 1090 -1.43 -4.03 24.63
N TRP A 1091 -0.89 -3.88 23.42
CA TRP A 1091 0.40 -3.22 23.24
C TRP A 1091 0.31 -1.71 23.47
N ILE A 1092 -0.79 -1.05 23.08
CA ILE A 1092 -1.02 0.37 23.40
C ILE A 1092 -1.02 0.59 24.91
N ALA A 1093 -1.69 -0.29 25.67
CA ALA A 1093 -1.74 -0.21 27.12
C ALA A 1093 -0.35 -0.40 27.76
N LYS A 1094 0.42 -1.39 27.28
CA LYS A 1094 1.81 -1.61 27.70
C LYS A 1094 2.70 -0.41 27.34
N ALA A 1095 2.55 0.13 26.14
CA ALA A 1095 3.28 1.29 25.64
C ALA A 1095 3.02 2.54 26.49
N LEU A 1096 1.76 2.85 26.79
CA LEU A 1096 1.40 3.97 27.66
C LEU A 1096 1.94 3.79 29.09
N LYS A 1097 1.95 2.56 29.61
CA LYS A 1097 2.56 2.24 30.90
C LYS A 1097 4.08 2.42 30.86
N SER A 1098 4.74 1.98 29.79
CA SER A 1098 6.18 2.17 29.56
C SER A 1098 6.53 3.65 29.47
N PHE A 1099 5.81 4.39 28.62
CA PHE A 1099 5.93 5.83 28.45
C PHE A 1099 5.80 6.60 29.76
N ARG A 1100 4.77 6.30 30.57
CA ARG A 1100 4.60 6.90 31.90
C ARG A 1100 5.76 6.55 32.83
N LYS A 1101 6.29 5.33 32.78
CA LYS A 1101 7.47 4.92 33.57
C LYS A 1101 8.73 5.69 33.15
N THR A 1102 8.81 6.10 31.89
CA THR A 1102 9.93 6.88 31.32
C THR A 1102 9.80 8.38 31.60
N ILE A 1103 8.60 8.95 31.49
CA ILE A 1103 8.34 10.38 31.72
C ILE A 1103 8.18 10.71 33.21
N ALA A 1104 7.66 9.79 34.04
CA ALA A 1104 7.40 10.08 35.45
C ALA A 1104 8.63 10.69 36.13
N ASN A 1105 8.42 11.85 36.75
CA ASN A 1105 9.46 12.53 37.51
C ASN A 1105 9.87 11.64 38.69
N ILE A 1106 11.18 11.48 38.89
CA ILE A 1106 11.71 10.97 40.14
C ILE A 1106 11.80 12.17 41.08
N ASN A 1107 10.99 12.16 42.13
CA ASN A 1107 11.15 13.11 43.22
C ASN A 1107 12.42 12.74 44.02
N ILE A 1108 13.48 13.53 43.89
CA ILE A 1108 14.70 13.37 44.68
C ILE A 1108 14.75 14.55 45.66
N LYS A 1109 14.41 14.28 46.93
CA LYS A 1109 14.44 15.26 48.04
C LYS A 1109 13.58 16.52 47.81
N GLY A 1110 12.36 16.37 47.29
CA GLY A 1110 11.45 17.49 47.04
C GLY A 1110 11.67 18.21 45.71
N VAL A 1111 12.65 17.77 44.90
CA VAL A 1111 12.84 18.23 43.52
C VAL A 1111 12.38 17.12 42.58
N ASP A 1112 11.31 17.37 41.84
CA ASP A 1112 10.83 16.49 40.79
C ASP A 1112 11.74 16.59 39.56
N ILE A 1113 12.60 15.59 39.36
CA ILE A 1113 13.47 15.53 38.19
C ILE A 1113 12.83 14.57 37.18
N PRO A 1114 12.54 15.00 35.94
CA PRO A 1114 12.05 14.11 34.90
C PRO A 1114 13.04 12.96 34.69
N LYS A 1115 12.56 11.72 34.81
CA LYS A 1115 13.41 10.52 34.73
C LYS A 1115 14.09 10.37 33.37
N PHE A 1116 13.46 10.88 32.32
CA PHE A 1116 14.03 10.99 30.98
C PHE A 1116 15.32 11.86 30.96
N ALA A 1117 15.37 12.97 31.70
CA ALA A 1117 16.57 13.82 31.78
C ALA A 1117 17.75 13.10 32.47
N ILE A 1118 17.46 12.05 33.25
CA ILE A 1118 18.47 11.18 33.87
C ILE A 1118 18.96 10.11 32.88
N MET A 1119 18.12 9.66 31.94
CA MET A 1119 18.45 8.58 31.00
C MET A 1119 19.13 9.06 29.72
N ASN A 1120 18.78 10.25 29.21
CA ASN A 1120 19.17 10.68 27.86
C ASN A 1120 20.34 11.67 27.75
N GLU A 1121 20.93 12.19 28.84
CA GLU A 1121 22.08 13.11 28.71
C GLU A 1121 23.25 12.89 29.70
N THR A 1122 24.39 12.65 29.06
CA THR A 1122 25.80 13.01 29.35
C THR A 1122 26.47 12.66 30.68
N TYR A 1123 27.75 12.33 30.54
CA TYR A 1123 28.75 12.16 31.59
C TYR A 1123 28.69 13.24 32.70
N GLN A 1124 28.18 14.44 32.41
CA GLN A 1124 28.00 15.53 33.37
C GLN A 1124 26.90 15.29 34.40
N VAL A 1125 25.73 14.74 34.03
CA VAL A 1125 24.68 14.39 35.01
C VAL A 1125 25.13 13.20 35.86
N ARG A 1126 25.87 12.24 35.27
CA ARG A 1126 26.60 11.21 36.04
C ARG A 1126 27.59 11.85 37.02
N ARG A 1127 28.33 12.89 36.61
CA ARG A 1127 29.24 13.65 37.49
C ARG A 1127 28.49 14.41 38.59
N VAL A 1128 27.30 14.94 38.31
CA VAL A 1128 26.43 15.59 39.31
C VAL A 1128 25.81 14.56 40.26
N MET A 1129 25.43 13.38 39.79
CA MET A 1129 24.97 12.28 40.66
C MET A 1129 26.09 11.65 41.48
N ILE A 1130 27.30 11.54 40.93
CA ILE A 1130 28.51 11.14 41.68
C ILE A 1130 28.85 12.23 42.69
N SER A 1131 28.76 13.51 42.31
CA SER A 1131 28.92 14.66 43.21
C SER A 1131 27.86 14.69 44.31
N SER A 1132 26.60 14.37 44.02
CA SER A 1132 25.53 14.32 45.03
C SER A 1132 25.64 13.09 45.94
N LYS A 1133 26.10 11.94 45.42
CA LYS A 1133 26.49 10.77 46.23
C LYS A 1133 27.67 11.12 47.14
N ASN A 1134 28.70 11.78 46.64
CA ASN A 1134 29.86 12.21 47.42
C ASN A 1134 29.44 13.27 48.47
N ALA A 1135 28.58 14.20 48.12
CA ALA A 1135 28.01 15.17 49.06
C ALA A 1135 27.14 14.48 50.14
N LYS A 1136 26.40 13.42 49.80
CA LYS A 1136 25.65 12.60 50.77
C LYS A 1136 26.57 11.83 51.71
N VAL A 1137 27.68 11.30 51.21
CA VAL A 1137 28.71 10.66 52.05
C VAL A 1137 29.32 11.69 53.00
N HIS A 1138 29.66 12.89 52.51
CA HIS A 1138 30.17 13.97 53.36
C HIS A 1138 29.16 14.47 54.39
N LEU A 1139 27.87 14.61 54.03
CA LEU A 1139 26.80 14.98 54.97
C LEU A 1139 26.57 13.91 56.03
N ASN A 1140 26.55 12.63 55.65
CA ASN A 1140 26.42 11.54 56.62
C ASN A 1140 27.63 11.45 57.56
N VAL A 1141 28.84 11.74 57.06
CA VAL A 1141 30.05 11.85 57.90
C VAL A 1141 29.96 13.06 58.83
N MET A 1142 29.46 14.20 58.35
CA MET A 1142 29.23 15.39 59.18
C MET A 1142 28.18 15.14 60.26
N GLU A 1143 27.07 14.48 59.94
CA GLU A 1143 26.02 14.11 60.90
C GLU A 1143 26.55 13.13 61.95
N LYS A 1144 27.36 12.14 61.53
CA LYS A 1144 28.01 11.20 62.45
C LYS A 1144 29.02 11.92 63.37
N ASN A 1145 29.77 12.88 62.83
CA ASN A 1145 30.69 13.69 63.63
C ASN A 1145 29.94 14.62 64.60
N LEU A 1146 28.82 15.20 64.18
CA LEU A 1146 27.94 16.01 65.03
C LEU A 1146 27.36 15.18 66.18
N LYS A 1147 26.84 13.98 65.90
CA LYS A 1147 26.37 13.05 66.95
C LYS A 1147 27.49 12.66 67.91
N MET A 1148 28.71 12.43 67.41
CA MET A 1148 29.87 12.13 68.25
C MET A 1148 30.29 13.34 69.12
N ILE A 1149 30.12 14.57 68.61
CA ILE A 1149 30.36 15.80 69.37
C ILE A 1149 29.27 15.99 70.44
N GLU A 1150 28.00 15.75 70.11
CA GLU A 1150 26.88 15.77 71.05
C GLU A 1150 27.07 14.75 72.18
N GLU A 1151 27.44 13.50 71.85
CA GLU A 1151 27.75 12.47 72.84
C GLU A 1151 28.92 12.87 73.75
N LYS A 1152 29.99 13.47 73.18
CA LYS A 1152 31.12 13.99 73.97
C LYS A 1152 30.72 15.18 74.84
N LEU A 1153 29.83 16.04 74.38
CA LEU A 1153 29.29 17.16 75.16
C LEU A 1153 28.39 16.65 76.30
N GLU A 1154 27.60 15.61 76.06
CA GLU A 1154 26.82 14.95 77.11
C GLU A 1154 27.71 14.24 78.13
N GLU A 1155 28.77 13.55 77.69
CA GLU A 1155 29.77 12.98 78.60
C GLU A 1155 30.49 14.08 79.40
N ALA A 1156 30.84 15.20 78.78
CA ALA A 1156 31.45 16.34 79.46
C ALA A 1156 30.48 16.94 80.49
N ARG A 1157 29.20 17.11 80.14
CA ARG A 1157 28.15 17.56 81.08
C ARG A 1157 27.92 16.56 82.20
N LYS A 1158 27.98 15.25 81.94
CA LYS A 1158 27.90 14.21 82.98
C LYS A 1158 29.13 14.22 83.89
N LYS A 1159 30.32 14.48 83.35
CA LYS A 1159 31.54 14.65 84.14
C LYS A 1159 31.52 15.93 84.96
N GLU A 1160 30.99 17.03 84.41
CA GLU A 1160 30.77 18.26 85.17
C GLU A 1160 29.70 18.06 86.25
N SER A 1161 28.58 17.40 85.97
CA SER A 1161 27.55 17.13 86.98
C SER A 1161 28.05 16.19 88.08
N GLN A 1162 28.90 15.21 87.76
CA GLN A 1162 29.61 14.39 88.75
C GLN A 1162 30.64 15.20 89.54
N LYS A 1163 31.30 16.17 88.93
CA LYS A 1163 32.23 17.07 89.62
C LYS A 1163 31.48 18.01 90.59
N TYR A 1164 30.31 18.50 90.19
CA TYR A 1164 29.43 19.29 91.06
C TYR A 1164 28.78 18.45 92.17
N SER A 1165 28.45 17.17 91.93
CA SER A 1165 27.94 16.29 93.00
C SER A 1165 29.03 15.88 94.00
N SER A 1166 30.31 15.86 93.60
CA SER A 1166 31.45 15.62 94.49
C SER A 1166 31.87 16.83 95.34
N LEU A 1167 31.31 18.02 95.08
CA LEU A 1167 31.58 19.25 95.82
C LEU A 1167 30.53 19.56 96.91
N HIS A 1168 29.59 18.63 97.14
CA HIS A 1168 28.55 18.74 98.17
C HIS A 1168 28.62 17.66 99.26
N TYR A 1169 29.82 17.11 99.49
CA TYR A 1169 30.16 16.31 100.67
C TYR A 1169 31.34 16.90 101.43
#